data_AF-A0A0N4T522-F1
#
_entry.id   AF-A0A0N4T522-F1
#
_cell.length_a   1.000
_cell.length_b   1.000
_cell.length_c   1.000
_cell.angle_alpha   90.00
_cell.angle_beta   90.00
_cell.angle_gamma   90.00
#
_symmetry.space_group_name_H-M   'P 1'
#
loop_
_entity.id
_entity.type
_entity.pdbx_description
1 polymer ?
#
loop_
_entity_poly.entity_id
_entity_poly.type
_entity_poly.pdbx_seq_one_letter_code
_entity_poly.pdbx_strand_id
1 'polypeptide(L)'
;MNKLWSNTAYYIWATACFRVHIRRLSAQQIRLSFLEYFKEHNHTYVPSSSVIPEDDSSVTFVNAGMNQFKPLFLGAKYTEGKLAALRNVVNWQKCIRIGGKHNDFDDVGRDLTHHTFFEMLGNYSFGGYSKMEACLYAWNFLTDVLKIPADRLYITYFGGDESMKLKEDRECRDIWIKLGVPEDRVLGFCSNHNFWEMAQTGPCGPCSEIHYDLIGNRKAQKLVNSSNPTVVEIWNLVFMQFSRTVYHRDISGKISSLPTLYIDCGMGFERLVSIVQGLHSAYDTDLFLPLMRIIHKYSKVRGYGGQLGDIDTAYRIVADHLRAACIMISDGVEPSSRNRGYHLRRVLRRAALNFTLTLGAERGMLASLVPDFVNHITLLYNNVAACETVIAKTVMSEEQLFWRSYDKGCKLLEHNIASQQHVLSGEIAWMLSGTYGLPLSITQKICREKGLKVDVDSFQQCLANFQKAQKAEEELWQKIDLEEMILNGVEPTNDAEKYYCERIELGKYEFPSRTGTVVAIFDVNGKNVMSLNPGELGSVVMDSTIFFAEQGGQLYDRGILQDNLNNTVFIVNSVKRRNGYIIHTGKVADNEILEKGVNLTQIIDPKQRFLLMCGHTATHILHFALEKVFGVSVRQMGSFIGPDKLHFDFFIPGEKIALEKVCFSFLQLVSNFVY
;
A
#
# COMPACT_ATOMS: atom_id res chain seq x y z
N MET A 1 44.25 15.76 23.19
CA MET A 1 45.15 14.63 23.50
C MET A 1 44.43 13.71 24.47
N ASN A 2 44.41 12.39 24.38
CA ASN A 2 44.48 11.45 23.28
C ASN A 2 43.93 10.13 23.88
N LYS A 3 43.20 9.36 23.05
CA LYS A 3 43.03 7.90 23.08
C LYS A 3 43.61 7.13 24.28
N LEU A 4 42.78 6.34 24.98
CA LEU A 4 43.11 4.98 25.47
C LEU A 4 42.04 4.39 26.42
N TRP A 5 40.78 4.27 26.01
CA TRP A 5 39.83 3.38 26.71
C TRP A 5 38.88 2.72 25.70
N SER A 6 39.44 1.94 24.77
CA SER A 6 38.70 0.99 23.95
C SER A 6 39.35 -0.39 24.07
N ASN A 7 38.49 -1.42 24.09
CA ASN A 7 38.76 -2.87 23.95
C ASN A 7 38.82 -3.76 25.20
N THR A 8 39.10 -3.30 26.42
CA THR A 8 39.24 -4.25 27.55
C THR A 8 37.90 -4.64 28.20
N ALA A 9 36.93 -3.72 28.28
CA ALA A 9 35.61 -4.01 28.87
C ALA A 9 34.75 -4.93 27.99
N TYR A 10 34.94 -4.87 26.66
CA TYR A 10 34.23 -5.73 25.71
C TYR A 10 34.74 -7.17 25.73
N TYR A 11 36.05 -7.38 25.92
CA TYR A 11 36.66 -8.71 25.99
C TYR A 11 36.36 -9.45 27.31
N ILE A 12 36.20 -8.73 28.42
CA ILE A 12 35.84 -9.32 29.71
C ILE A 12 34.34 -9.70 29.75
N TRP A 13 33.47 -8.98 29.03
CA TRP A 13 32.07 -9.38 28.85
C TRP A 13 31.94 -10.61 27.91
N ALA A 14 32.78 -10.69 26.87
CA ALA A 14 32.73 -11.76 25.88
C ALA A 14 33.18 -13.14 26.38
N THR A 15 33.96 -13.23 27.47
CA THR A 15 34.57 -14.48 27.94
C THR A 15 33.89 -15.12 29.16
N ALA A 16 33.03 -14.41 29.89
CA ALA A 16 32.36 -14.93 31.09
C ALA A 16 31.01 -15.64 30.83
N CYS A 17 30.43 -15.56 29.63
CA CYS A 17 29.12 -16.15 29.29
C CYS A 17 29.21 -17.47 28.50
N PHE A 18 30.19 -18.33 28.81
CA PHE A 18 30.22 -19.71 28.35
C PHE A 18 29.46 -20.61 29.34
N ARG A 19 28.12 -20.62 29.22
CA ARG A 19 27.22 -21.77 29.47
C ARG A 19 25.76 -21.32 29.29
N VAL A 20 25.06 -21.94 28.33
CA VAL A 20 23.69 -21.67 27.83
C VAL A 20 23.57 -20.48 26.87
N HIS A 21 23.85 -20.73 25.59
CA HIS A 21 23.68 -19.79 24.48
C HIS A 21 22.19 -19.58 24.11
N ILE A 22 21.61 -18.45 24.50
CA ILE A 22 20.69 -17.72 23.62
C ILE A 22 21.15 -16.26 23.64
N ARG A 23 21.97 -15.88 22.66
CA ARG A 23 22.24 -14.46 22.36
C ARG A 23 20.93 -13.86 21.83
N ARG A 24 20.14 -13.19 22.67
CA ARG A 24 18.93 -12.50 22.22
C ARG A 24 19.34 -11.16 21.62
N LEU A 25 19.67 -11.16 20.33
CA LEU A 25 19.95 -9.93 19.57
C LEU A 25 18.76 -8.97 19.69
N SER A 26 19.03 -7.67 19.82
CA SER A 26 17.98 -6.65 19.73
C SER A 26 17.43 -6.57 18.31
N ALA A 27 16.23 -6.02 18.14
CA ALA A 27 15.66 -5.80 16.83
C ALA A 27 16.60 -4.98 15.91
N GLN A 28 17.27 -3.96 16.46
CA GLN A 28 18.24 -3.19 15.69
C GLN A 28 19.46 -4.03 15.26
N GLN A 29 19.98 -4.89 16.14
CA GLN A 29 21.08 -5.80 15.81
C GLN A 29 20.66 -6.78 14.72
N ILE A 30 19.44 -7.33 14.77
CA ILE A 30 18.92 -8.27 13.76
C ILE A 30 18.85 -7.60 12.38
N ARG A 31 18.33 -6.36 12.29
CA ARG A 31 18.31 -5.61 11.01
C ARG A 31 19.70 -5.40 10.45
N LEU A 32 20.63 -4.93 11.29
CA LEU A 32 22.01 -4.68 10.85
C LEU A 32 22.71 -5.97 10.43
N SER A 33 22.52 -7.07 11.16
CA SER A 33 23.05 -8.37 10.77
C SER A 33 22.51 -8.83 9.42
N PHE A 34 21.23 -8.60 9.12
CA PHE A 34 20.65 -8.92 7.80
C PHE A 34 21.33 -8.12 6.68
N LEU A 35 21.49 -6.82 6.86
CA LEU A 35 22.15 -5.98 5.88
C LEU A 35 23.60 -6.36 5.64
N GLU A 36 24.39 -6.49 6.70
CA GLU A 36 25.82 -6.78 6.58
C GLU A 36 26.02 -8.16 5.96
N TYR A 37 25.20 -9.14 6.34
CA TYR A 37 25.20 -10.46 5.72
C TYR A 37 25.00 -10.38 4.20
N PHE A 38 23.98 -9.66 3.71
CA PHE A 38 23.73 -9.59 2.26
C PHE A 38 24.71 -8.68 1.52
N LYS A 39 25.28 -7.66 2.17
CA LYS A 39 26.39 -6.87 1.61
C LYS A 39 27.63 -7.72 1.37
N GLU A 40 27.98 -8.61 2.31
CA GLU A 40 29.06 -9.59 2.14
C GLU A 40 28.80 -10.54 0.95
N HIS A 41 27.54 -10.73 0.59
CA HIS A 41 27.09 -11.49 -0.60
C HIS A 41 26.78 -10.59 -1.81
N ASN A 42 27.45 -9.43 -1.93
CA ASN A 42 27.36 -8.51 -3.07
C ASN A 42 25.95 -7.97 -3.38
N HIS A 43 25.11 -7.79 -2.35
CA HIS A 43 23.85 -7.07 -2.50
C HIS A 43 24.04 -5.58 -2.21
N THR A 44 23.45 -4.74 -3.05
CA THR A 44 23.42 -3.30 -2.84
C THR A 44 22.29 -2.96 -1.88
N TYR A 45 22.58 -2.21 -0.82
CA TYR A 45 21.53 -1.69 0.05
C TYR A 45 20.74 -0.59 -0.67
N VAL A 46 19.42 -0.72 -0.70
CA VAL A 46 18.50 0.30 -1.22
C VAL A 46 17.58 0.77 -0.08
N PRO A 47 17.48 2.08 0.21
CA PRO A 47 16.60 2.57 1.27
C PRO A 47 15.13 2.19 1.05
N SER A 48 14.38 2.00 2.13
CA SER A 48 12.92 1.81 2.08
C SER A 48 12.24 2.97 1.32
N SER A 49 11.33 2.64 0.41
CA SER A 49 10.45 3.61 -0.24
C SER A 49 9.31 4.05 0.70
N SER A 50 8.55 5.07 0.25
CA SER A 50 7.29 5.48 0.89
C SER A 50 6.29 4.32 0.94
N VAL A 51 5.41 4.30 1.96
CA VAL A 51 4.25 3.39 1.97
C VAL A 51 3.21 3.75 0.90
N ILE A 52 3.29 4.97 0.35
CA ILE A 52 2.56 5.38 -0.86
C ILE A 52 3.36 4.87 -2.07
N PRO A 53 2.79 3.97 -2.89
CA PRO A 53 3.46 3.48 -4.08
C PRO A 53 3.74 4.62 -5.07
N GLU A 54 4.96 4.66 -5.60
CA GLU A 54 5.37 5.55 -6.68
C GLU A 54 4.95 4.90 -8.01
N ASP A 55 4.11 5.58 -8.79
CA ASP A 55 3.64 5.15 -10.12
C ASP A 55 2.93 3.78 -10.20
N ASP A 56 2.39 3.27 -9.09
CA ASP A 56 1.63 2.02 -9.05
C ASP A 56 0.21 2.24 -8.50
N SER A 57 -0.78 2.19 -9.40
CA SER A 57 -2.20 2.33 -9.06
C SER A 57 -2.87 1.00 -8.67
N SER A 58 -2.17 -0.14 -8.79
CA SER A 58 -2.73 -1.47 -8.50
C SER A 58 -2.86 -1.78 -7.01
N VAL A 59 -2.13 -1.06 -6.15
CA VAL A 59 -2.15 -1.25 -4.69
C VAL A 59 -2.38 0.07 -3.96
N THR A 60 -3.17 0.03 -2.89
CA THR A 60 -3.45 1.21 -2.07
C THR A 60 -2.22 1.64 -1.28
N PHE A 61 -1.49 0.69 -0.70
CA PHE A 61 -0.23 0.89 -0.01
C PHE A 61 0.80 -0.13 -0.47
N VAL A 62 2.08 0.17 -0.30
CA VAL A 62 3.15 -0.82 -0.42
C VAL A 62 2.92 -1.92 0.61
N ASN A 63 2.66 -3.14 0.15
CA ASN A 63 2.28 -4.28 0.98
C ASN A 63 3.32 -5.42 0.99
N ALA A 64 4.34 -5.31 0.12
CA ALA A 64 5.51 -6.17 0.05
C ALA A 64 6.77 -5.36 -0.30
N GLY A 65 7.94 -5.90 0.01
CA GLY A 65 9.20 -5.20 -0.27
C GLY A 65 9.53 -5.08 -1.76
N MET A 66 9.03 -6.02 -2.58
CA MET A 66 9.21 -6.05 -4.04
C MET A 66 8.54 -4.88 -4.78
N ASN A 67 7.55 -4.20 -4.18
CA ASN A 67 6.73 -3.20 -4.88
C ASN A 67 7.56 -2.10 -5.54
N GLN A 68 8.62 -1.62 -4.88
CA GLN A 68 9.49 -0.57 -5.42
C GLN A 68 10.39 -1.04 -6.58
N PHE A 69 10.48 -2.36 -6.78
CA PHE A 69 11.29 -3.00 -7.81
C PHE A 69 10.45 -3.63 -8.92
N LYS A 70 9.11 -3.49 -8.89
CA LYS A 70 8.19 -4.00 -9.92
C LYS A 70 8.66 -3.73 -11.35
N PRO A 71 9.14 -2.53 -11.72
CA PRO A 71 9.60 -2.29 -13.08
C PRO A 71 10.76 -3.20 -13.52
N LEU A 72 11.68 -3.56 -12.60
CA LEU A 72 12.80 -4.45 -12.89
C LEU A 72 12.33 -5.89 -13.14
N PHE A 73 11.35 -6.38 -12.36
CA PHE A 73 10.72 -7.69 -12.60
C PHE A 73 9.94 -7.73 -13.91
N LEU A 74 9.44 -6.57 -14.37
CA LEU A 74 8.78 -6.40 -15.66
C LEU A 74 9.75 -6.22 -16.84
N GLY A 75 11.06 -6.32 -16.60
CA GLY A 75 12.08 -6.26 -17.65
C GLY A 75 12.43 -4.85 -18.12
N ALA A 76 12.06 -3.81 -17.37
CA ALA A 76 12.45 -2.44 -17.69
C ALA A 76 13.99 -2.31 -17.65
N LYS A 77 14.57 -1.82 -18.75
CA LYS A 77 16.00 -1.53 -18.85
C LYS A 77 16.23 -0.05 -18.59
N TYR A 78 16.75 0.26 -17.41
CA TYR A 78 17.13 1.62 -17.04
C TYR A 78 18.57 1.90 -17.48
N THR A 79 18.75 2.92 -18.32
CA THR A 79 20.08 3.41 -18.71
C THR A 79 20.62 4.47 -17.74
N GLU A 80 19.72 5.13 -16.98
CA GLU A 80 20.03 6.18 -16.00
C GLU A 80 19.08 6.09 -14.79
N GLY A 81 19.48 6.68 -13.65
CA GLY A 81 18.64 6.79 -12.45
C GLY A 81 18.83 5.70 -11.39
N LYS A 82 18.00 5.72 -10.34
CA LYS A 82 18.15 4.90 -9.11
C LYS A 82 18.07 3.39 -9.33
N LEU A 83 17.42 2.95 -10.40
CA LEU A 83 17.25 1.54 -10.75
C LEU A 83 18.28 1.05 -11.78
N ALA A 84 19.01 1.96 -12.42
CA ALA A 84 20.06 1.60 -13.36
C ALA A 84 21.20 0.89 -12.62
N ALA A 85 21.63 -0.27 -13.14
CA ALA A 85 22.67 -1.14 -12.56
C ALA A 85 22.31 -1.95 -11.29
N LEU A 86 21.05 -1.96 -10.83
CA LEU A 86 20.65 -2.85 -9.75
C LEU A 86 20.61 -4.31 -10.24
N ARG A 87 21.38 -5.18 -9.59
CA ARG A 87 21.40 -6.63 -9.88
C ARG A 87 20.96 -7.48 -8.70
N ASN A 88 21.57 -7.24 -7.54
CA ASN A 88 21.19 -7.85 -6.27
C ASN A 88 20.95 -6.74 -5.26
N VAL A 89 19.84 -6.79 -4.53
CA VAL A 89 19.43 -5.72 -3.62
C VAL A 89 19.02 -6.29 -2.28
N VAL A 90 19.36 -5.58 -1.21
CA VAL A 90 18.88 -5.87 0.15
C VAL A 90 18.25 -4.63 0.76
N ASN A 91 17.13 -4.79 1.48
CA ASN A 91 16.56 -3.73 2.29
C ASN A 91 15.67 -4.26 3.43
N TRP A 92 15.07 -3.34 4.18
CA TRP A 92 13.86 -3.58 4.95
C TRP A 92 12.81 -2.56 4.54
N GLN A 93 11.72 -3.01 3.93
CA GLN A 93 10.68 -2.14 3.41
C GLN A 93 9.57 -1.93 4.44
N LYS A 94 9.14 -0.68 4.59
CA LYS A 94 7.88 -0.32 5.27
C LYS A 94 6.69 -0.88 4.49
N CYS A 95 5.90 -1.75 5.12
CA CYS A 95 4.72 -2.35 4.51
C CYS A 95 3.45 -2.07 5.30
N ILE A 96 2.34 -1.81 4.61
CA ILE A 96 1.01 -1.65 5.20
C ILE A 96 0.02 -2.65 4.58
N ARG A 97 -0.69 -3.38 5.44
CA ARG A 97 -1.74 -4.35 5.05
C ARG A 97 -3.08 -3.96 5.66
N ILE A 98 -3.69 -2.93 5.08
CA ILE A 98 -5.02 -2.44 5.46
C ILE A 98 -5.85 -2.28 4.18
N GLY A 99 -6.89 -3.11 4.03
CA GLY A 99 -7.74 -3.14 2.83
C GLY A 99 -7.13 -3.92 1.65
N GLY A 100 -7.92 -4.09 0.58
CA GLY A 100 -7.51 -4.88 -0.60
C GLY A 100 -7.46 -6.40 -0.35
N LYS A 101 -6.67 -7.11 -1.17
CA LYS A 101 -6.47 -8.58 -1.09
C LYS A 101 -5.75 -9.01 0.19
N HIS A 102 -4.80 -8.19 0.67
CA HIS A 102 -4.00 -8.46 1.87
C HIS A 102 -4.39 -7.48 2.97
N ASN A 103 -5.29 -7.91 3.86
CA ASN A 103 -5.91 -7.06 4.87
C ASN A 103 -5.86 -7.75 6.24
N ASP A 104 -4.93 -7.30 7.08
CA ASP A 104 -4.72 -7.87 8.42
C ASP A 104 -5.41 -7.02 9.51
N PHE A 105 -6.14 -5.97 9.11
CA PHE A 105 -6.70 -4.98 10.01
C PHE A 105 -7.50 -5.62 11.15
N ASP A 106 -8.40 -6.56 10.87
CA ASP A 106 -9.29 -7.15 11.87
C ASP A 106 -8.59 -8.16 12.80
N ASP A 107 -7.46 -8.72 12.38
CA ASP A 107 -6.67 -9.70 13.13
C ASP A 107 -5.71 -9.04 14.15
N VAL A 108 -5.28 -7.80 13.87
CA VAL A 108 -4.39 -7.04 14.75
C VAL A 108 -4.90 -6.98 16.18
N GLY A 109 -4.03 -7.42 17.09
CA GLY A 109 -4.25 -7.49 18.53
C GLY A 109 -5.09 -8.69 18.99
N ARG A 110 -5.77 -9.42 18.10
CA ARG A 110 -6.48 -10.65 18.47
C ARG A 110 -5.51 -11.82 18.52
N ASP A 111 -4.61 -11.91 17.55
CA ASP A 111 -3.47 -12.83 17.61
C ASP A 111 -2.17 -12.14 18.02
N LEU A 112 -1.08 -12.89 17.95
CA LEU A 112 0.23 -12.52 18.46
C LEU A 112 1.23 -12.15 17.35
N THR A 113 0.80 -12.10 16.08
CA THR A 113 1.70 -12.08 14.91
C THR A 113 1.30 -11.13 13.78
N HIS A 114 0.03 -10.72 13.68
CA HIS A 114 -0.43 -9.83 12.61
C HIS A 114 -0.30 -8.37 13.01
N HIS A 115 -0.01 -7.53 12.01
CA HIS A 115 0.26 -6.11 12.14
C HIS A 115 -0.35 -5.34 10.97
N THR A 116 -0.82 -4.12 11.20
CA THR A 116 -1.24 -3.26 10.07
C THR A 116 -0.04 -2.66 9.37
N PHE A 117 1.00 -2.34 10.14
CA PHE A 117 2.30 -1.87 9.68
C PHE A 117 3.38 -2.82 10.17
N PHE A 118 4.20 -3.32 9.26
CA PHE A 118 5.32 -4.19 9.59
C PHE A 118 6.48 -3.91 8.64
N GLU A 119 7.65 -4.41 9.02
CA GLU A 119 8.84 -4.32 8.18
C GLU A 119 9.07 -5.65 7.48
N MET A 120 9.26 -5.60 6.17
CA MET A 120 9.64 -6.76 5.38
C MET A 120 11.13 -6.68 5.08
N LEU A 121 11.93 -7.54 5.72
CA LEU A 121 13.32 -7.74 5.33
C LEU A 121 13.33 -8.43 3.97
N GLY A 122 14.03 -7.83 3.00
CA GLY A 122 13.98 -8.24 1.62
C GLY A 122 15.36 -8.42 1.01
N ASN A 123 15.53 -9.50 0.25
CA ASN A 123 16.65 -9.66 -0.68
C ASN A 123 16.11 -10.04 -2.07
N TYR A 124 16.58 -9.34 -3.08
CA TYR A 124 16.06 -9.39 -4.44
C TYR A 124 17.17 -9.64 -5.44
N SER A 125 16.88 -10.41 -6.48
CA SER A 125 17.79 -10.64 -7.59
C SER A 125 17.11 -10.44 -8.93
N PHE A 126 17.75 -9.66 -9.78
CA PHE A 126 17.33 -9.37 -11.15
C PHE A 126 18.17 -10.17 -12.17
N GLY A 127 18.39 -11.47 -11.90
CA GLY A 127 19.30 -12.33 -12.67
C GLY A 127 20.73 -12.38 -12.13
N GLY A 128 20.90 -12.19 -10.82
CA GLY A 128 22.21 -12.22 -10.16
C GLY A 128 22.59 -13.54 -9.51
N TYR A 129 21.63 -14.35 -9.06
CA TYR A 129 21.90 -15.65 -8.44
C TYR A 129 20.74 -16.65 -8.60
N SER A 130 21.04 -17.92 -8.35
CA SER A 130 20.17 -19.09 -8.53
C SER A 130 19.29 -19.41 -7.31
N LYS A 131 18.36 -20.37 -7.46
CA LYS A 131 17.58 -20.90 -6.32
C LYS A 131 18.47 -21.49 -5.23
N MET A 132 19.54 -22.19 -5.60
CA MET A 132 20.49 -22.79 -4.66
C MET A 132 21.12 -21.72 -3.77
N GLU A 133 21.57 -20.62 -4.36
CA GLU A 133 22.14 -19.49 -3.62
C GLU A 133 21.08 -18.81 -2.75
N ALA A 134 19.85 -18.62 -3.25
CA ALA A 134 18.76 -18.05 -2.46
C ALA A 134 18.46 -18.89 -1.19
N CYS A 135 18.30 -20.20 -1.34
CA CYS A 135 18.06 -21.11 -0.21
C CYS A 135 19.26 -21.17 0.74
N LEU A 136 20.48 -21.21 0.20
CA LEU A 136 21.71 -21.19 1.01
C LEU A 136 21.82 -19.90 1.84
N TYR A 137 21.53 -18.74 1.24
CA TYR A 137 21.56 -17.47 1.95
C TYR A 137 20.55 -17.43 3.08
N ALA A 138 19.31 -17.86 2.82
CA ALA A 138 18.28 -17.92 3.84
C ALA A 138 18.65 -18.88 4.97
N TRP A 139 19.14 -20.08 4.63
CA TRP A 139 19.53 -21.10 5.61
C TRP A 139 20.68 -20.63 6.50
N ASN A 140 21.76 -20.13 5.91
CA ASN A 140 22.95 -19.68 6.64
C ASN A 140 22.62 -18.43 7.48
N PHE A 141 21.80 -17.50 6.97
CA PHE A 141 21.41 -16.36 7.78
C PHE A 141 20.65 -16.80 9.05
N LEU A 142 19.66 -17.69 8.92
CA LEU A 142 18.88 -18.14 10.07
C LEU A 142 19.71 -19.00 11.03
N THR A 143 20.46 -19.97 10.52
CA THR A 143 21.12 -21.00 11.35
C THR A 143 22.53 -20.62 11.77
N ASP A 144 23.30 -19.94 10.92
CA ASP A 144 24.68 -19.57 11.22
C ASP A 144 24.82 -18.16 11.79
N VAL A 145 24.11 -17.19 11.25
CA VAL A 145 24.18 -15.79 11.72
C VAL A 145 23.32 -15.59 12.95
N LEU A 146 22.02 -15.91 12.85
CA LEU A 146 21.05 -15.71 13.94
C LEU A 146 21.05 -16.86 14.95
N LYS A 147 21.68 -18.00 14.65
CA LYS A 147 21.72 -19.19 15.51
C LYS A 147 20.33 -19.70 15.91
N ILE A 148 19.35 -19.57 15.01
CA ILE A 148 18.02 -20.15 15.20
C ILE A 148 18.15 -21.68 15.13
N PRO A 149 17.52 -22.44 16.05
CA PRO A 149 17.61 -23.89 16.05
C PRO A 149 17.05 -24.51 14.76
N ALA A 150 17.93 -25.09 13.96
CA ALA A 150 17.58 -25.74 12.69
C ALA A 150 16.59 -26.90 12.88
N ASP A 151 16.57 -27.51 14.06
CA ASP A 151 15.66 -28.62 14.38
C ASP A 151 14.19 -28.20 14.54
N ARG A 152 13.92 -26.89 14.54
CA ARG A 152 12.58 -26.31 14.62
C ARG A 152 12.12 -25.67 13.31
N LEU A 153 12.97 -25.68 12.28
CA LEU A 153 12.65 -25.15 10.96
C LEU A 153 11.98 -26.23 10.12
N TYR A 154 10.88 -25.85 9.48
CA TYR A 154 10.17 -26.63 8.47
C TYR A 154 10.17 -25.82 7.18
N ILE A 155 10.35 -26.50 6.07
CA ILE A 155 10.44 -25.87 4.76
C ILE A 155 9.30 -26.37 3.90
N THR A 156 8.65 -25.47 3.18
CA THR A 156 7.67 -25.83 2.16
C THR A 156 8.23 -25.59 0.77
N TYR A 157 7.75 -26.36 -0.20
CA TYR A 157 8.07 -26.17 -1.61
C TYR A 157 6.84 -26.43 -2.47
N PHE A 158 6.89 -25.97 -3.73
CA PHE A 158 5.80 -26.15 -4.66
C PHE A 158 5.65 -27.61 -5.09
N GLY A 159 4.59 -28.26 -4.60
CA GLY A 159 4.20 -29.64 -4.87
C GLY A 159 3.64 -29.88 -6.28
N GLY A 160 3.48 -28.84 -7.09
CA GLY A 160 2.82 -28.90 -8.39
C GLY A 160 1.34 -28.50 -8.33
N ASP A 161 0.78 -28.24 -9.50
CA ASP A 161 -0.65 -27.95 -9.67
C ASP A 161 -1.10 -28.40 -11.06
N GLU A 162 -1.94 -29.43 -11.09
CA GLU A 162 -2.49 -29.98 -12.34
C GLU A 162 -3.39 -28.98 -13.07
N SER A 163 -4.13 -28.15 -12.34
CA SER A 163 -5.02 -27.13 -12.92
C SER A 163 -4.24 -26.05 -13.67
N MET A 164 -3.05 -25.72 -13.16
CA MET A 164 -2.12 -24.77 -13.79
C MET A 164 -1.16 -25.44 -14.78
N LYS A 165 -1.23 -26.78 -14.92
CA LYS A 165 -0.30 -27.62 -15.71
C LYS A 165 1.16 -27.41 -15.31
N LEU A 166 1.40 -27.15 -14.02
CA LEU A 166 2.73 -26.96 -13.47
C LEU A 166 3.17 -28.17 -12.67
N LYS A 167 4.39 -28.61 -12.93
CA LYS A 167 5.01 -29.74 -12.22
C LYS A 167 5.54 -29.29 -10.87
N GLU A 168 5.71 -30.27 -9.99
CA GLU A 168 6.43 -30.16 -8.73
C GLU A 168 7.83 -29.52 -8.92
N ASP A 169 8.18 -28.56 -8.07
CA ASP A 169 9.51 -27.94 -8.02
C ASP A 169 10.50 -28.85 -7.25
N ARG A 170 10.86 -29.96 -7.88
CA ARG A 170 11.82 -30.94 -7.32
C ARG A 170 13.21 -30.35 -7.12
N GLU A 171 13.60 -29.40 -7.95
CA GLU A 171 14.86 -28.68 -7.80
C GLU A 171 14.93 -27.99 -6.43
N CYS A 172 13.89 -27.24 -6.05
CA CYS A 172 13.83 -26.58 -4.75
C CYS A 172 13.86 -27.59 -3.59
N ARG A 173 13.09 -28.68 -3.67
CA ARG A 173 13.10 -29.75 -2.66
C ARG A 173 14.50 -30.34 -2.47
N ASP A 174 15.15 -30.70 -3.56
CA ASP A 174 16.46 -31.38 -3.54
C ASP A 174 17.56 -30.42 -3.05
N ILE A 175 17.46 -29.11 -3.33
CA ILE A 175 18.32 -28.07 -2.75
C ILE A 175 18.24 -28.09 -1.22
N TRP A 176 17.03 -28.08 -0.64
CA TRP A 176 16.87 -28.06 0.81
C TRP A 176 17.40 -29.33 1.49
N ILE A 177 17.17 -30.49 0.90
CA ILE A 177 17.74 -31.76 1.38
C ILE A 177 19.27 -31.71 1.33
N LYS A 178 19.85 -31.17 0.24
CA LYS A 178 21.30 -31.01 0.09
C LYS A 178 21.90 -30.02 1.11
N LEU A 179 21.15 -29.01 1.53
CA LEU A 179 21.55 -28.08 2.60
C LEU A 179 21.48 -28.71 4.00
N GLY A 180 20.96 -29.94 4.12
CA GLY A 180 20.90 -30.71 5.36
C GLY A 180 19.56 -30.66 6.09
N VAL A 181 18.50 -30.15 5.46
CA VAL A 181 17.15 -30.21 6.03
C VAL A 181 16.64 -31.65 5.95
N PRO A 182 16.17 -32.25 7.06
CA PRO A 182 15.60 -33.60 7.04
C PRO A 182 14.42 -33.71 6.07
N GLU A 183 14.32 -34.81 5.33
CA GLU A 183 13.25 -35.03 4.34
C GLU A 183 11.85 -34.91 4.95
N ASP A 184 11.65 -35.36 6.19
CA ASP A 184 10.38 -35.27 6.90
C ASP A 184 10.02 -33.84 7.36
N ARG A 185 10.83 -32.84 7.00
CA ARG A 185 10.61 -31.40 7.22
C ARG A 185 10.62 -30.57 5.94
N VAL A 186 10.78 -31.21 4.77
CA VAL A 186 10.65 -30.57 3.46
C VAL A 186 9.30 -31.00 2.86
N LEU A 187 8.32 -30.11 2.91
CA LEU A 187 6.90 -30.42 2.72
C LEU A 187 6.37 -29.82 1.41
N GLY A 188 5.76 -30.63 0.55
CA GLY A 188 5.15 -30.14 -0.68
C GLY A 188 3.73 -29.64 -0.48
N PHE A 189 3.41 -28.43 -0.98
CA PHE A 189 2.04 -27.91 -1.03
C PHE A 189 1.67 -27.38 -2.42
N CYS A 190 0.37 -27.28 -2.70
CA CYS A 190 -0.14 -26.78 -3.97
C CYS A 190 -0.01 -25.25 -4.11
N SER A 191 -0.54 -24.72 -5.22
CA SER A 191 -0.46 -23.30 -5.60
C SER A 191 -1.06 -22.33 -4.57
N ASN A 192 -2.02 -22.76 -3.75
CA ASN A 192 -2.61 -21.93 -2.70
C ASN A 192 -1.61 -21.48 -1.63
N HIS A 193 -0.48 -22.19 -1.50
CA HIS A 193 0.57 -21.87 -0.54
C HIS A 193 1.89 -21.56 -1.24
N ASN A 194 2.35 -22.44 -2.14
CA ASN A 194 3.70 -22.38 -2.69
C ASN A 194 3.76 -21.86 -4.13
N PHE A 195 2.82 -21.01 -4.55
CA PHE A 195 2.90 -20.32 -5.83
C PHE A 195 2.53 -18.84 -5.66
N TRP A 196 3.43 -17.96 -6.07
CA TRP A 196 3.28 -16.53 -5.88
C TRP A 196 3.07 -15.81 -7.21
N GLU A 197 2.25 -14.75 -7.16
CA GLU A 197 1.83 -13.98 -8.33
C GLU A 197 1.85 -12.50 -8.01
N MET A 198 2.46 -11.70 -8.89
CA MET A 198 2.55 -10.25 -8.70
C MET A 198 1.17 -9.57 -8.78
N ALA A 199 0.35 -10.03 -9.72
CA ALA A 199 -1.01 -9.58 -9.98
C ALA A 199 -1.74 -10.67 -10.81
N GLN A 200 -2.93 -10.38 -11.35
CA GLN A 200 -3.61 -11.29 -12.29
C GLN A 200 -2.75 -11.57 -13.55
N THR A 201 -1.98 -10.58 -14.00
CA THR A 201 -1.04 -10.70 -15.11
C THR A 201 0.35 -10.23 -14.67
N GLY A 202 1.40 -10.89 -15.15
CA GLY A 202 2.81 -10.52 -14.92
C GLY A 202 3.66 -11.65 -14.34
N PRO A 203 4.88 -11.31 -13.86
CA PRO A 203 5.79 -12.27 -13.25
C PRO A 203 5.16 -13.06 -12.11
N CYS A 204 5.41 -14.36 -12.10
CA CYS A 204 4.93 -15.32 -11.11
C CYS A 204 5.90 -16.50 -11.01
N GLY A 205 5.73 -17.33 -9.99
CA GLY A 205 6.56 -18.52 -9.87
C GLY A 205 6.31 -19.34 -8.61
N PRO A 206 6.89 -20.55 -8.55
CA PRO A 206 6.89 -21.34 -7.33
C PRO A 206 7.63 -20.56 -6.24
N CYS A 207 7.23 -20.79 -5.00
CA CYS A 207 7.94 -20.24 -3.85
C CYS A 207 8.17 -21.32 -2.79
N SER A 208 9.14 -21.06 -1.92
CA SER A 208 9.48 -21.90 -0.78
C SER A 208 9.36 -21.07 0.48
N GLU A 209 8.61 -21.57 1.47
CA GLU A 209 8.42 -20.86 2.72
C GLU A 209 9.20 -21.55 3.84
N ILE A 210 9.73 -20.77 4.76
CA ILE A 210 10.40 -21.24 5.97
C ILE A 210 9.46 -20.98 7.14
N HIS A 211 9.09 -22.04 7.84
CA HIS A 211 8.27 -22.01 9.04
C HIS A 211 9.10 -22.37 10.28
N TYR A 212 8.74 -21.78 11.41
CA TYR A 212 9.37 -22.06 12.69
C TYR A 212 8.34 -22.56 13.70
N ASP A 213 8.63 -23.70 14.35
CA ASP A 213 7.85 -24.22 15.47
C ASP A 213 8.25 -23.53 16.78
N LEU A 214 7.37 -22.66 17.28
CA LEU A 214 7.58 -21.91 18.52
C LEU A 214 7.68 -22.82 19.75
N ILE A 215 7.05 -24.00 19.73
CA ILE A 215 7.08 -24.95 20.86
C ILE A 215 8.35 -25.80 20.81
N GLY A 216 8.64 -26.39 19.66
CA GLY A 216 9.75 -27.32 19.46
C GLY A 216 9.56 -28.66 20.17
N ASN A 217 10.58 -29.53 20.08
CA ASN A 217 10.56 -30.88 20.67
C ASN A 217 9.34 -31.74 20.28
N ARG A 218 8.77 -31.50 19.09
CA ARG A 218 7.62 -32.21 18.54
C ARG A 218 7.70 -32.30 17.03
N LYS A 219 6.85 -33.15 16.46
CA LYS A 219 6.62 -33.27 15.02
C LYS A 219 5.50 -32.32 14.60
N ALA A 220 5.86 -31.20 13.98
CA ALA A 220 4.94 -30.12 13.62
C ALA A 220 4.55 -30.11 12.14
N GLN A 221 4.88 -31.16 11.37
CA GLN A 221 4.60 -31.24 9.93
C GLN A 221 3.14 -30.93 9.59
N LYS A 222 2.20 -31.53 10.33
CA LYS A 222 0.76 -31.35 10.12
C LYS A 222 0.25 -29.97 10.51
N LEU A 223 1.08 -29.18 11.20
CA LEU A 223 0.73 -27.85 11.66
C LEU A 223 1.21 -26.75 10.69
N VAL A 224 2.18 -27.05 9.82
CA VAL A 224 2.64 -26.15 8.76
C VAL A 224 1.46 -25.83 7.83
N ASN A 225 1.25 -24.55 7.54
CA ASN A 225 0.13 -24.04 6.72
C ASN A 225 -1.29 -24.43 7.20
N SER A 226 -1.45 -24.80 8.49
CA SER A 226 -2.75 -25.17 9.10
C SER A 226 -3.45 -24.05 9.89
N SER A 227 -3.02 -22.79 9.71
CA SER A 227 -3.44 -21.63 10.52
C SER A 227 -3.15 -21.76 12.03
N ASN A 228 -2.31 -22.71 12.44
CA ASN A 228 -1.95 -22.90 13.84
C ASN A 228 -0.97 -21.80 14.29
N PRO A 229 -1.28 -21.01 15.35
CA PRO A 229 -0.46 -19.87 15.76
C PRO A 229 0.90 -20.26 16.36
N THR A 230 1.12 -21.55 16.64
CA THR A 230 2.39 -22.05 17.20
C THR A 230 3.42 -22.43 16.14
N VAL A 231 3.04 -22.42 14.86
CA VAL A 231 3.96 -22.61 13.73
C VAL A 231 3.82 -21.40 12.81
N VAL A 232 4.87 -20.60 12.73
CA VAL A 232 4.82 -19.30 12.06
C VAL A 232 5.68 -19.30 10.81
N GLU A 233 5.13 -18.85 9.70
CA GLU A 233 5.89 -18.52 8.49
C GLU A 233 6.75 -17.28 8.78
N ILE A 234 8.06 -17.40 8.54
CA ILE A 234 9.02 -16.32 8.77
C ILE A 234 9.61 -15.75 7.49
N TRP A 235 9.80 -16.57 6.46
CA TRP A 235 10.47 -16.14 5.23
C TRP A 235 9.89 -16.86 4.03
N ASN A 236 9.45 -16.10 3.03
CA ASN A 236 9.02 -16.62 1.73
C ASN A 236 10.08 -16.31 0.67
N LEU A 237 10.53 -17.34 -0.05
CA LEU A 237 11.49 -17.27 -1.15
C LEU A 237 10.76 -17.55 -2.46
N VAL A 238 10.45 -16.48 -3.20
CA VAL A 238 9.75 -16.56 -4.48
C VAL A 238 10.76 -16.66 -5.63
N PHE A 239 10.57 -17.65 -6.49
CA PHE A 239 11.38 -17.90 -7.68
C PHE A 239 10.59 -17.53 -8.93
N MET A 240 10.55 -16.24 -9.29
CA MET A 240 9.80 -15.81 -10.46
C MET A 240 10.53 -16.28 -11.73
N GLN A 241 10.01 -17.36 -12.31
CA GLN A 241 10.53 -18.00 -13.51
C GLN A 241 9.46 -18.09 -14.60
N PHE A 242 8.25 -17.62 -14.31
CA PHE A 242 7.13 -17.61 -15.22
C PHE A 242 6.50 -16.22 -15.31
N SER A 243 5.78 -15.98 -16.40
CA SER A 243 4.85 -14.87 -16.55
C SER A 243 3.47 -15.44 -16.80
N ARG A 244 2.48 -14.99 -16.04
CA ARG A 244 1.08 -15.33 -16.28
C ARG A 244 0.47 -14.24 -17.17
N THR A 245 -0.18 -14.67 -18.23
CA THR A 245 -1.03 -13.83 -19.07
C THR A 245 -2.46 -14.37 -18.98
N VAL A 246 -3.35 -13.62 -18.35
CA VAL A 246 -4.78 -13.99 -18.29
C VAL A 246 -5.48 -13.42 -19.51
N TYR A 247 -6.04 -14.31 -20.35
CA TYR A 247 -6.88 -13.93 -21.47
C TYR A 247 -8.35 -14.06 -21.07
N HIS A 248 -9.24 -13.18 -21.52
CA HIS A 248 -10.67 -13.16 -21.14
C HIS A 248 -11.48 -14.46 -21.37
N ARG A 249 -10.96 -15.44 -22.11
CA ARG A 249 -11.62 -16.74 -22.33
C ARG A 249 -11.11 -17.86 -21.41
N ASP A 250 -10.02 -17.62 -20.68
CA ASP A 250 -9.42 -18.60 -19.78
C ASP A 250 -8.89 -17.92 -18.51
N ILE A 251 -9.71 -17.96 -17.46
CA ILE A 251 -9.39 -17.42 -16.13
C ILE A 251 -8.17 -18.16 -15.54
N SER A 252 -7.85 -19.37 -16.04
CA SER A 252 -6.69 -20.12 -15.60
C SER A 252 -5.37 -19.53 -16.08
N GLY A 253 -5.37 -18.57 -17.03
CA GLY A 253 -4.20 -17.85 -17.54
C GLY A 253 -3.13 -18.71 -18.22
N LYS A 254 -2.56 -18.22 -19.33
CA LYS A 254 -1.41 -18.87 -19.95
C LYS A 254 -0.14 -18.54 -19.15
N ILE A 255 0.54 -19.56 -18.66
CA ILE A 255 1.82 -19.43 -17.97
C ILE A 255 2.94 -19.72 -18.98
N SER A 256 3.82 -18.75 -19.18
CA SER A 256 4.99 -18.84 -20.05
C SER A 256 6.27 -18.65 -19.24
N SER A 257 7.39 -19.23 -19.68
CA SER A 257 8.67 -19.04 -19.00
C SER A 257 9.23 -17.64 -19.21
N LEU A 258 9.78 -17.06 -18.14
CA LEU A 258 10.57 -15.83 -18.23
C LEU A 258 11.98 -16.15 -18.77
N PRO A 259 12.60 -15.22 -19.51
CA PRO A 259 13.97 -15.37 -20.00
C PRO A 259 15.01 -15.29 -18.87
N THR A 260 14.62 -14.81 -17.69
CA THR A 260 15.48 -14.60 -16.54
C THR A 260 14.74 -15.07 -15.29
N LEU A 261 15.45 -15.80 -14.43
CA LEU A 261 14.97 -16.11 -13.09
C LEU A 261 15.13 -14.87 -12.21
N TYR A 262 14.06 -14.46 -11.57
CA TYR A 262 14.09 -13.42 -10.55
C TYR A 262 13.86 -14.01 -9.16
N ILE A 263 14.55 -13.44 -8.18
CA ILE A 263 14.41 -13.83 -6.79
C ILE A 263 13.73 -12.70 -6.04
N ASP A 264 12.64 -13.00 -5.35
CA ASP A 264 11.96 -12.11 -4.42
C ASP A 264 11.80 -12.83 -3.09
N CYS A 265 12.60 -12.42 -2.12
CA CYS A 265 12.55 -12.97 -0.78
C CYS A 265 11.98 -11.93 0.17
N GLY A 266 10.97 -12.32 0.95
CA GLY A 266 10.33 -11.47 1.95
C GLY A 266 10.27 -12.16 3.31
N MET A 267 10.89 -11.55 4.32
CA MET A 267 10.91 -12.04 5.70
C MET A 267 10.19 -11.06 6.64
N GLY A 268 9.23 -11.59 7.39
CA GLY A 268 8.45 -10.80 8.37
C GLY A 268 9.31 -10.44 9.57
N PHE A 269 9.74 -9.17 9.65
CA PHE A 269 10.73 -8.76 10.64
C PHE A 269 10.24 -8.90 12.08
N GLU A 270 9.03 -8.43 12.38
CA GLU A 270 8.43 -8.52 13.72
C GLU A 270 8.34 -9.97 14.22
N ARG A 271 8.00 -10.91 13.32
CA ARG A 271 7.96 -12.35 13.63
C ARG A 271 9.36 -12.88 13.93
N LEU A 272 10.34 -12.55 13.09
CA LEU A 272 11.74 -12.95 13.26
C LEU A 272 12.31 -12.49 14.60
N VAL A 273 12.04 -11.23 14.99
CA VAL A 273 12.52 -10.67 16.27
C VAL A 273 12.01 -11.50 17.45
N SER A 274 10.72 -11.87 17.45
CA SER A 274 10.16 -12.70 18.52
C SER A 274 10.89 -14.05 18.64
N ILE A 275 11.23 -14.67 17.52
CA ILE A 275 11.92 -15.96 17.49
C ILE A 275 13.36 -15.86 17.99
N VAL A 276 14.12 -14.88 17.49
CA VAL A 276 15.52 -14.65 17.92
C VAL A 276 15.57 -14.30 19.41
N GLN A 277 14.55 -13.60 19.91
CA GLN A 277 14.40 -13.28 21.32
C GLN A 277 13.75 -14.41 22.13
N GLY A 278 13.42 -15.56 21.54
CA GLY A 278 12.82 -16.70 22.25
C GLY A 278 11.48 -16.36 22.91
N LEU A 279 10.64 -15.59 22.22
CA LEU A 279 9.31 -15.15 22.61
C LEU A 279 8.24 -15.76 21.69
N HIS A 280 7.00 -15.79 22.17
CA HIS A 280 5.86 -16.34 21.43
C HIS A 280 5.00 -15.27 20.74
N SER A 281 5.20 -13.99 21.07
CA SER A 281 4.50 -12.88 20.43
C SER A 281 5.46 -11.87 19.84
N ALA A 282 5.10 -11.37 18.66
CA ALA A 282 5.75 -10.21 18.05
C ALA A 282 5.62 -8.94 18.93
N TYR A 283 4.58 -8.85 19.77
CA TYR A 283 4.31 -7.71 20.64
C TYR A 283 5.07 -7.72 21.97
N ASP A 284 5.65 -8.87 22.35
CA ASP A 284 6.44 -9.00 23.58
C ASP A 284 7.92 -8.60 23.36
N THR A 285 8.26 -8.15 22.16
CA THR A 285 9.62 -7.83 21.74
C THR A 285 10.06 -6.43 22.18
N ASP A 286 11.36 -6.16 22.06
CA ASP A 286 11.94 -4.83 22.24
C ASP A 286 11.41 -3.78 21.24
N LEU A 287 10.70 -4.18 20.18
CA LEU A 287 9.99 -3.27 19.28
C LEU A 287 8.74 -2.65 19.91
N PHE A 288 8.01 -3.41 20.72
CA PHE A 288 6.67 -3.02 21.17
C PHE A 288 6.59 -2.77 22.68
N LEU A 289 7.38 -3.45 23.51
CA LEU A 289 7.36 -3.24 24.96
C LEU A 289 7.57 -1.76 25.37
N PRO A 290 8.45 -0.96 24.72
CA PRO A 290 8.53 0.47 24.99
C PRO A 290 7.22 1.21 24.70
N LEU A 291 6.55 0.89 23.59
CA LEU A 291 5.26 1.47 23.21
C LEU A 291 4.16 1.10 24.21
N MET A 292 4.13 -0.15 24.70
CA MET A 292 3.17 -0.57 25.73
C MET A 292 3.33 0.23 27.03
N ARG A 293 4.58 0.52 27.43
CA ARG A 293 4.86 1.35 28.61
C ARG A 293 4.39 2.79 28.42
N ILE A 294 4.58 3.36 27.22
CA ILE A 294 4.11 4.70 26.87
C ILE A 294 2.58 4.77 26.97
N ILE A 295 1.86 3.80 26.37
CA ILE A 295 0.40 3.71 26.45
C ILE A 295 -0.06 3.60 27.91
N HIS A 296 0.64 2.80 28.72
CA HIS A 296 0.27 2.58 30.11
C HIS A 296 0.29 3.86 30.97
N LYS A 297 1.18 4.83 30.67
CA LYS A 297 1.23 6.13 31.39
C LYS A 297 -0.11 6.87 31.43
N TYR A 298 -0.96 6.64 30.43
CA TYR A 298 -2.25 7.31 30.26
C TYR A 298 -3.44 6.37 30.45
N SER A 299 -3.19 5.08 30.66
CA SER A 299 -4.21 4.07 30.87
C SER A 299 -4.66 4.07 32.35
N LYS A 300 -5.94 3.75 32.60
CA LYS A 300 -6.50 3.59 33.96
C LYS A 300 -6.69 2.13 34.37
N VAL A 301 -6.13 1.20 33.60
CA VAL A 301 -6.18 -0.25 33.80
C VAL A 301 -4.80 -0.83 34.10
N ARG A 302 -4.72 -2.13 34.41
CA ARG A 302 -3.44 -2.83 34.59
C ARG A 302 -2.54 -2.68 33.36
N GLY A 303 -1.22 -2.71 33.57
CA GLY A 303 -0.25 -2.71 32.49
C GLY A 303 -0.33 -3.95 31.60
N TYR A 304 0.29 -3.85 30.41
CA TYR A 304 0.40 -4.94 29.45
C TYR A 304 1.04 -6.18 30.08
N GLY A 305 0.37 -7.33 29.98
CA GLY A 305 0.79 -8.58 30.60
C GLY A 305 1.19 -9.69 29.63
N GLY A 306 1.12 -9.47 28.32
CA GLY A 306 1.39 -10.50 27.30
C GLY A 306 0.33 -11.61 27.22
N GLN A 307 -0.88 -11.37 27.71
CA GLN A 307 -1.96 -12.36 27.77
C GLN A 307 -2.95 -12.20 26.61
N LEU A 308 -3.66 -13.27 26.28
CA LEU A 308 -4.84 -13.18 25.40
C LEU A 308 -6.03 -12.68 26.23
N GLY A 309 -6.56 -11.51 25.86
CA GLY A 309 -7.70 -10.89 26.54
C GLY A 309 -7.84 -9.42 26.17
N ASP A 310 -8.98 -8.81 26.48
CA ASP A 310 -9.37 -7.49 25.98
C ASP A 310 -8.36 -6.37 26.26
N ILE A 311 -7.78 -6.34 27.48
CA ILE A 311 -6.80 -5.31 27.88
C ILE A 311 -5.54 -5.40 27.03
N ASP A 312 -4.92 -6.58 26.95
CA ASP A 312 -3.67 -6.77 26.22
C ASP A 312 -3.90 -6.73 24.71
N THR A 313 -5.08 -7.09 24.23
CA THR A 313 -5.54 -6.84 22.85
C THR A 313 -5.59 -5.34 22.55
N ALA A 314 -6.16 -4.53 23.45
CA ALA A 314 -6.23 -3.09 23.28
C ALA A 314 -4.84 -2.43 23.27
N TYR A 315 -3.92 -2.86 24.14
CA TYR A 315 -2.52 -2.42 24.09
C TYR A 315 -1.88 -2.69 22.72
N ARG A 316 -2.03 -3.92 22.20
CA ARG A 316 -1.52 -4.32 20.88
C ARG A 316 -2.10 -3.48 19.76
N ILE A 317 -3.42 -3.27 19.75
CA ILE A 317 -4.11 -2.44 18.76
C ILE A 317 -3.59 -0.99 18.78
N VAL A 318 -3.50 -0.37 19.96
CA VAL A 318 -3.06 1.02 20.08
C VAL A 318 -1.61 1.17 19.62
N ALA A 319 -0.72 0.26 20.04
CA ALA A 319 0.68 0.30 19.67
C ALA A 319 0.88 0.12 18.14
N ASP A 320 0.24 -0.87 17.55
CA ASP A 320 0.32 -1.16 16.11
C ASP A 320 -0.26 -0.02 15.27
N HIS A 321 -1.50 0.38 15.55
CA HIS A 321 -2.21 1.35 14.71
C HIS A 321 -1.66 2.76 14.82
N LEU A 322 -1.19 3.18 16.00
CA LEU A 322 -0.54 4.48 16.13
C LEU A 322 0.84 4.49 15.45
N ARG A 323 1.61 3.40 15.54
CA ARG A 323 2.86 3.22 14.78
C ARG A 323 2.59 3.30 13.27
N ALA A 324 1.55 2.61 12.77
CA ALA A 324 1.13 2.69 11.37
C ALA A 324 0.73 4.11 10.97
N ALA A 325 -0.09 4.79 11.78
CA ALA A 325 -0.53 6.14 11.49
C ALA A 325 0.62 7.16 11.45
N CYS A 326 1.60 7.06 12.35
CA CYS A 326 2.81 7.87 12.31
C CYS A 326 3.54 7.74 10.97
N ILE A 327 3.71 6.49 10.48
CA ILE A 327 4.35 6.22 9.19
C ILE A 327 3.52 6.78 8.03
N MET A 328 2.22 6.48 7.99
CA MET A 328 1.30 6.95 6.95
C MET A 328 1.34 8.48 6.83
N ILE A 329 1.20 9.20 7.94
CA ILE A 329 1.20 10.66 7.94
C ILE A 329 2.58 11.21 7.56
N SER A 330 3.66 10.59 8.03
CA SER A 330 5.03 11.01 7.67
C SER A 330 5.34 10.83 6.18
N ASP A 331 4.70 9.86 5.52
CA ASP A 331 4.83 9.59 4.10
C ASP A 331 3.79 10.35 3.25
N GLY A 332 2.99 11.25 3.85
CA GLY A 332 2.09 12.17 3.14
C GLY A 332 0.62 11.76 3.09
N VAL A 333 0.18 10.78 3.88
CA VAL A 333 -1.24 10.38 3.93
C VAL A 333 -2.02 11.31 4.87
N GLU A 334 -3.07 11.92 4.36
CA GLU A 334 -4.00 12.73 5.15
C GLU A 334 -5.35 12.04 5.39
N PRO A 335 -6.03 12.30 6.52
CA PRO A 335 -7.39 11.80 6.76
C PRO A 335 -8.38 12.24 5.67
N SER A 336 -9.11 11.29 5.10
CA SER A 336 -10.13 11.54 4.06
C SER A 336 -11.25 10.51 4.11
N SER A 337 -12.38 10.77 3.45
CA SER A 337 -13.48 9.80 3.31
C SER A 337 -13.24 8.73 2.25
N ARG A 338 -12.18 8.85 1.44
CA ARG A 338 -11.85 7.92 0.34
C ARG A 338 -10.39 7.46 0.39
N ASN A 339 -10.10 6.37 -0.32
CA ASN A 339 -8.73 5.89 -0.59
C ASN A 339 -7.85 5.76 0.67
N ARG A 340 -6.58 6.14 0.57
CA ARG A 340 -5.58 6.02 1.66
C ARG A 340 -6.02 6.75 2.93
N GLY A 341 -6.64 7.92 2.78
CA GLY A 341 -7.12 8.71 3.91
C GLY A 341 -8.27 8.04 4.67
N TYR A 342 -9.11 7.25 4.00
CA TYR A 342 -10.12 6.43 4.67
C TYR A 342 -9.46 5.38 5.58
N HIS A 343 -8.41 4.71 5.09
CA HIS A 343 -7.66 3.73 5.89
C HIS A 343 -6.95 4.37 7.08
N LEU A 344 -6.36 5.56 6.91
CA LEU A 344 -5.76 6.32 8.02
C LEU A 344 -6.78 6.62 9.12
N ARG A 345 -7.99 7.07 8.74
CA ARG A 345 -9.07 7.29 9.71
C ARG A 345 -9.45 6.02 10.44
N ARG A 346 -9.53 4.88 9.74
CA ARG A 346 -9.87 3.58 10.39
C ARG A 346 -8.88 3.18 11.47
N VAL A 347 -7.58 3.27 11.20
CA VAL A 347 -6.55 2.91 12.20
C VAL A 347 -6.57 3.86 13.38
N LEU A 348 -6.64 5.18 13.14
CA LEU A 348 -6.70 6.19 14.20
C LEU A 348 -7.93 6.02 15.10
N ARG A 349 -9.10 5.82 14.51
CA ARG A 349 -10.36 5.65 15.25
C ARG A 349 -10.36 4.36 16.07
N ARG A 350 -9.86 3.26 15.51
CA ARG A 350 -9.76 1.99 16.25
C ARG A 350 -8.74 2.08 17.40
N ALA A 351 -7.64 2.79 17.22
CA ALA A 351 -6.70 3.10 18.29
C ALA A 351 -7.37 3.96 19.38
N ALA A 352 -7.98 5.09 19.03
CA ALA A 352 -8.67 5.97 19.97
C ALA A 352 -9.75 5.24 20.76
N LEU A 353 -10.52 4.38 20.10
CA LEU A 353 -11.58 3.61 20.75
C LEU A 353 -11.03 2.64 21.80
N ASN A 354 -9.99 1.87 21.46
CA ASN A 354 -9.39 0.91 22.41
C ASN A 354 -8.65 1.61 23.54
N PHE A 355 -7.96 2.71 23.24
CA PHE A 355 -7.25 3.50 24.23
C PHE A 355 -8.21 4.11 25.28
N THR A 356 -9.36 4.61 24.84
CA THR A 356 -10.34 5.22 25.73
C THR A 356 -11.28 4.19 26.37
N LEU A 357 -12.01 3.41 25.57
CA LEU A 357 -13.09 2.56 26.09
C LEU A 357 -12.59 1.28 26.78
N THR A 358 -11.44 0.76 26.35
CA THR A 358 -10.88 -0.49 26.92
C THR A 358 -9.78 -0.20 27.94
N LEU A 359 -8.87 0.74 27.64
CA LEU A 359 -7.75 1.07 28.54
C LEU A 359 -8.06 2.22 29.52
N GLY A 360 -9.24 2.85 29.40
CA GLY A 360 -9.71 3.88 30.33
C GLY A 360 -9.00 5.23 30.21
N ALA A 361 -8.25 5.47 29.13
CA ALA A 361 -7.64 6.77 28.88
C ALA A 361 -8.72 7.84 28.64
N GLU A 362 -8.35 9.11 28.85
CA GLU A 362 -9.27 10.21 28.59
C GLU A 362 -9.36 10.50 27.08
N ARG A 363 -10.55 10.91 26.62
CA ARG A 363 -10.77 11.30 25.22
C ARG A 363 -9.86 12.47 24.86
N GLY A 364 -9.22 12.42 23.70
CA GLY A 364 -8.30 13.46 23.22
C GLY A 364 -6.84 13.23 23.60
N MET A 365 -6.52 12.16 24.33
CA MET A 365 -5.17 11.86 24.78
C MET A 365 -4.36 11.02 23.79
N LEU A 366 -4.92 10.56 22.67
CA LEU A 366 -4.16 9.73 21.72
C LEU A 366 -2.98 10.51 21.13
N ALA A 367 -3.18 11.80 20.85
CA ALA A 367 -2.12 12.69 20.37
C ALA A 367 -0.99 12.89 21.40
N SER A 368 -1.26 12.73 22.69
CA SER A 368 -0.24 12.83 23.75
C SER A 368 0.76 11.66 23.72
N LEU A 369 0.43 10.56 23.05
CA LEU A 369 1.36 9.44 22.84
C LEU A 369 2.37 9.73 21.71
N VAL A 370 2.05 10.65 20.79
CA VAL A 370 2.80 10.86 19.54
C VAL A 370 4.27 11.21 19.76
N PRO A 371 4.67 12.12 20.67
CA PRO A 371 6.08 12.46 20.84
C PRO A 371 6.94 11.25 21.23
N ASP A 372 6.47 10.46 22.19
CA ASP A 372 7.15 9.24 22.65
C ASP A 372 7.18 8.16 21.56
N PHE A 373 6.10 8.01 20.78
CA PHE A 373 6.04 7.09 19.63
C PHE A 373 6.99 7.50 18.51
N VAL A 374 7.01 8.79 18.16
CA VAL A 374 7.90 9.34 17.12
C VAL A 374 9.35 9.14 17.54
N ASN A 375 9.72 9.46 18.79
CA ASN A 375 11.06 9.21 19.29
C ASN A 375 11.50 7.74 19.15
N HIS A 376 10.60 6.79 19.42
CA HIS A 376 10.86 5.37 19.23
C HIS A 376 11.02 4.97 17.75
N ILE A 377 10.23 5.56 16.85
CA ILE A 377 10.25 5.29 15.40
C ILE A 377 11.43 5.99 14.70
N THR A 378 11.81 7.20 15.13
CA THR A 378 12.85 8.04 14.52
C THR A 378 14.22 7.38 14.56
N LEU A 379 14.50 6.52 15.54
CA LEU A 379 15.72 5.71 15.59
C LEU A 379 15.94 4.89 14.30
N LEU A 380 14.88 4.67 13.51
CA LEU A 380 14.88 3.89 12.28
C LEU A 380 14.58 4.73 11.04
N TYR A 381 13.72 5.75 11.18
CA TYR A 381 13.24 6.56 10.06
C TYR A 381 13.38 8.06 10.38
N ASN A 382 14.53 8.62 10.02
CA ASN A 382 14.88 10.02 10.31
C ASN A 382 13.86 11.04 9.80
N ASN A 383 13.13 10.73 8.71
CA ASN A 383 12.10 11.59 8.15
C ASN A 383 10.86 11.72 9.06
N VAL A 384 10.61 10.76 9.96
CA VAL A 384 9.43 10.78 10.85
C VAL A 384 9.55 11.88 11.92
N ALA A 385 10.75 12.12 12.45
CA ALA A 385 10.96 13.17 13.47
C ALA A 385 10.56 14.55 12.95
N ALA A 386 10.89 14.86 11.71
CA ALA A 386 10.55 16.14 11.11
C ALA A 386 9.03 16.36 10.99
N CYS A 387 8.24 15.27 11.03
CA CYS A 387 6.79 15.30 10.92
C CYS A 387 6.06 15.20 12.27
N GLU A 388 6.76 15.17 13.42
CA GLU A 388 6.14 14.96 14.74
C GLU A 388 4.95 15.90 14.99
N THR A 389 5.15 17.20 14.73
CA THR A 389 4.10 18.22 14.94
C THR A 389 2.91 18.01 14.01
N VAL A 390 3.15 17.60 12.76
CA VAL A 390 2.09 17.31 11.80
C VAL A 390 1.31 16.07 12.24
N ILE A 391 2.01 15.00 12.62
CA ILE A 391 1.41 13.77 13.14
C ILE A 391 0.54 14.07 14.35
N ALA A 392 1.06 14.80 15.36
CA ALA A 392 0.32 15.11 16.58
C ALA A 392 -0.96 15.92 16.29
N LYS A 393 -0.87 16.94 15.41
CA LYS A 393 -2.04 17.74 15.01
C LYS A 393 -3.08 16.92 14.27
N THR A 394 -2.64 16.08 13.32
CA THR A 394 -3.53 15.23 12.52
C THR A 394 -4.25 14.21 13.41
N VAL A 395 -3.52 13.54 14.30
CA VAL A 395 -4.09 12.59 15.29
C VAL A 395 -5.11 13.29 16.18
N MET A 396 -4.77 14.46 16.73
CA MET A 396 -5.67 15.24 17.59
C MET A 396 -6.95 15.67 16.86
N SER A 397 -6.80 16.21 15.65
CA SER A 397 -7.94 16.68 14.84
C SER A 397 -8.88 15.53 14.49
N GLU A 398 -8.35 14.40 14.01
CA GLU A 398 -9.17 13.24 13.66
C GLU A 398 -9.83 12.61 14.90
N GLU A 399 -9.14 12.55 16.04
CA GLU A 399 -9.72 12.06 17.29
C GLU A 399 -10.90 12.93 17.75
N GLN A 400 -10.77 14.26 17.68
CA GLN A 400 -11.86 15.19 18.03
C GLN A 400 -13.07 15.01 17.10
N LEU A 401 -12.83 14.91 15.79
CA LEU A 401 -13.88 14.66 14.81
C LEU A 401 -14.56 13.31 15.04
N PHE A 402 -13.77 12.28 15.35
CA PHE A 402 -14.28 10.96 15.67
C PHE A 402 -15.21 10.98 16.88
N TRP A 403 -14.81 11.56 18.02
CA TRP A 403 -15.66 11.58 19.21
C TRP A 403 -16.96 12.36 19.00
N ARG A 404 -16.93 13.46 18.22
CA ARG A 404 -18.16 14.18 17.83
C ARG A 404 -19.10 13.29 17.00
N SER A 405 -18.58 12.53 16.04
CA SER A 405 -19.36 11.57 15.26
C SER A 405 -19.87 10.41 16.10
N TYR A 406 -19.03 9.88 16.99
CA TYR A 406 -19.33 8.78 17.89
C TYR A 406 -20.49 9.12 18.83
N ASP A 407 -20.46 10.30 19.46
CA ASP A 407 -21.53 10.71 20.38
C ASP A 407 -22.87 10.90 19.66
N LYS A 408 -22.86 11.40 18.41
CA LYS A 408 -24.05 11.45 17.56
C LYS A 408 -24.56 10.05 17.23
N GLY A 409 -23.66 9.13 16.87
CA GLY A 409 -23.99 7.75 16.58
C GLY A 409 -24.57 7.00 17.77
N CYS A 410 -24.04 7.22 18.99
CA CYS A 410 -24.59 6.65 20.22
C CYS A 410 -26.01 7.13 20.49
N LYS A 411 -26.29 8.45 20.35
CA LYS A 411 -27.64 9.00 20.49
C LYS A 411 -28.61 8.41 19.45
N LEU A 412 -28.16 8.25 18.21
CA LEU A 412 -28.95 7.63 17.15
C LEU A 412 -29.23 6.15 17.48
N LEU A 413 -28.22 5.42 17.96
CA LEU A 413 -28.37 4.03 18.37
C LEU A 413 -29.37 3.90 19.52
N GLU A 414 -29.28 4.74 20.55
CA GLU A 414 -30.24 4.77 21.66
C GLU A 414 -31.67 5.02 21.18
N HIS A 415 -31.87 5.97 20.27
CA HIS A 415 -33.19 6.25 19.68
C HIS A 415 -33.74 5.06 18.88
N ASN A 416 -32.90 4.39 18.09
CA ASN A 416 -33.31 3.22 17.30
C ASN A 416 -33.53 1.98 18.18
N ILE A 417 -32.77 1.82 19.27
CA ILE A 417 -33.01 0.76 20.26
C ILE A 417 -34.37 0.97 20.93
N ALA A 418 -34.74 2.22 21.24
CA ALA A 418 -36.04 2.52 21.86
C ALA A 418 -37.23 2.23 20.95
N SER A 419 -37.05 2.24 19.62
CA SER A 419 -38.11 1.99 18.63
C SER A 419 -38.12 0.55 18.07
N GLN A 420 -37.12 -0.27 18.39
CA GLN A 420 -36.96 -1.66 17.90
C GLN A 420 -37.16 -2.66 19.06
N GLN A 421 -37.95 -3.72 18.86
CA GLN A 421 -38.28 -4.64 19.96
C GLN A 421 -37.16 -5.64 20.29
N HIS A 422 -36.46 -6.22 19.30
CA HIS A 422 -35.49 -7.30 19.56
C HIS A 422 -34.23 -7.32 18.67
N VAL A 423 -34.26 -6.74 17.47
CA VAL A 423 -33.14 -6.79 16.51
C VAL A 423 -32.90 -5.41 15.90
N LEU A 424 -31.67 -4.89 15.97
CA LEU A 424 -31.24 -3.70 15.23
C LEU A 424 -30.93 -4.10 13.79
N SER A 425 -31.51 -3.38 12.82
CA SER A 425 -31.30 -3.70 11.40
C SER A 425 -29.84 -3.55 10.97
N GLY A 426 -29.44 -4.36 9.99
CA GLY A 426 -28.11 -4.31 9.41
C GLY A 426 -27.82 -2.99 8.69
N GLU A 427 -28.83 -2.33 8.10
CA GLU A 427 -28.62 -1.01 7.48
C GLU A 427 -28.32 0.07 8.51
N ILE A 428 -28.99 0.05 9.67
CA ILE A 428 -28.71 0.98 10.76
C ILE A 428 -27.31 0.71 11.32
N ALA A 429 -26.96 -0.56 11.56
CA ALA A 429 -25.62 -0.94 12.00
C ALA A 429 -24.54 -0.51 10.97
N TRP A 430 -24.85 -0.64 9.67
CA TRP A 430 -23.99 -0.21 8.57
C TRP A 430 -23.82 1.31 8.55
N MET A 431 -24.91 2.08 8.71
CA MET A 431 -24.87 3.53 8.82
C MET A 431 -24.06 3.98 10.03
N LEU A 432 -24.28 3.36 11.20
CA LEU A 432 -23.52 3.65 12.42
C LEU A 432 -22.02 3.39 12.22
N SER A 433 -21.65 2.32 11.54
CA SER A 433 -20.26 1.99 11.21
C SER A 433 -19.65 2.91 10.15
N GLY A 434 -20.30 3.05 8.99
CA GLY A 434 -19.79 3.78 7.83
C GLY A 434 -19.87 5.30 7.97
N THR A 435 -20.95 5.84 8.54
CA THR A 435 -21.19 7.28 8.65
C THR A 435 -20.73 7.85 9.99
N TYR A 436 -21.06 7.16 11.09
CA TYR A 436 -20.81 7.67 12.45
C TYR A 436 -19.56 7.07 13.11
N GLY A 437 -18.94 6.06 12.49
CA GLY A 437 -17.69 5.46 12.95
C GLY A 437 -17.82 4.53 14.16
N LEU A 438 -19.04 4.10 14.54
CA LEU A 438 -19.24 3.11 15.59
C LEU A 438 -18.95 1.70 15.04
N PRO A 439 -17.86 1.02 15.45
CA PRO A 439 -17.58 -0.32 14.96
C PRO A 439 -18.73 -1.28 15.29
N LEU A 440 -18.98 -2.24 14.40
CA LEU A 440 -20.02 -3.25 14.60
C LEU A 440 -19.91 -3.93 15.98
N SER A 441 -18.70 -4.24 16.44
CA SER A 441 -18.47 -4.86 17.75
C SER A 441 -18.98 -4.02 18.92
N ILE A 442 -18.88 -2.69 18.83
CA ILE A 442 -19.35 -1.76 19.85
C ILE A 442 -20.86 -1.62 19.78
N THR A 443 -21.42 -1.52 18.57
CA THR A 443 -22.87 -1.56 18.36
C THR A 443 -23.46 -2.86 18.92
N GLN A 444 -22.84 -4.01 18.65
CA GLN A 444 -23.24 -5.31 19.20
C GLN A 444 -23.14 -5.36 20.72
N LYS A 445 -22.09 -4.79 21.32
CA LYS A 445 -21.94 -4.72 22.77
C LYS A 445 -23.05 -3.89 23.40
N ILE A 446 -23.29 -2.67 22.90
CA ILE A 446 -24.35 -1.77 23.38
C ILE A 446 -25.74 -2.41 23.22
N CYS A 447 -26.03 -3.00 22.06
CA CYS A 447 -27.28 -3.72 21.85
C CYS A 447 -27.44 -4.88 22.83
N ARG A 448 -26.38 -5.67 23.06
CA ARG A 448 -26.42 -6.82 23.98
C ARG A 448 -26.69 -6.39 25.42
N GLU A 449 -26.07 -5.31 25.89
CA GLU A 449 -26.32 -4.71 27.21
C GLU A 449 -27.78 -4.23 27.37
N LYS A 450 -28.45 -3.93 26.26
CA LYS A 450 -29.87 -3.53 26.21
C LYS A 450 -30.82 -4.67 25.83
N GLY A 451 -30.33 -5.90 25.67
CA GLY A 451 -31.15 -7.07 25.34
C GLY A 451 -31.52 -7.22 23.85
N LEU A 452 -30.87 -6.47 22.94
CA LEU A 452 -31.07 -6.56 21.49
C LEU A 452 -29.94 -7.33 20.80
N LYS A 453 -30.26 -7.95 19.67
CA LYS A 453 -29.26 -8.47 18.71
C LYS A 453 -29.08 -7.48 17.57
N VAL A 454 -27.96 -7.58 16.86
CA VAL A 454 -27.74 -6.86 15.59
C VAL A 454 -27.87 -7.87 14.47
N ASP A 455 -28.57 -7.52 13.39
CA ASP A 455 -28.60 -8.30 12.15
C ASP A 455 -27.25 -8.15 11.43
N VAL A 456 -26.35 -9.10 11.70
CA VAL A 456 -24.99 -9.12 11.15
C VAL A 456 -25.00 -9.48 9.66
N ASP A 457 -25.94 -10.32 9.22
CA ASP A 457 -26.00 -10.78 7.84
C ASP A 457 -26.42 -9.63 6.92
N SER A 458 -27.46 -8.88 7.29
CA SER A 458 -27.85 -7.65 6.58
C SER A 458 -26.73 -6.60 6.57
N PHE A 459 -26.00 -6.43 7.69
CA PHE A 459 -24.83 -5.54 7.73
C PHE A 459 -23.76 -5.96 6.71
N GLN A 460 -23.44 -7.26 6.64
CA GLN A 460 -22.46 -7.79 5.70
C GLN A 460 -22.91 -7.59 4.24
N GLN A 461 -24.21 -7.72 3.95
CA GLN A 461 -24.77 -7.44 2.64
C GLN A 461 -24.62 -5.95 2.26
N CYS A 462 -24.92 -5.02 3.17
CA CYS A 462 -24.70 -3.59 2.95
C CYS A 462 -23.23 -3.26 2.68
N LEU A 463 -22.31 -3.84 3.46
CA LEU A 463 -20.87 -3.69 3.26
C LEU A 463 -20.43 -4.22 1.88
N ALA A 464 -20.91 -5.41 1.49
CA ALA A 464 -20.60 -6.00 0.19
C ALA A 464 -21.14 -5.15 -0.98
N ASN A 465 -22.35 -4.60 -0.85
CA ASN A 465 -22.94 -3.71 -1.86
C ASN A 465 -22.18 -2.39 -1.98
N PHE A 466 -21.75 -1.80 -0.87
CA PHE A 466 -20.91 -0.61 -0.87
C PHE A 466 -19.55 -0.86 -1.54
N GLN A 467 -18.91 -2.00 -1.24
CA GLN A 467 -17.66 -2.40 -1.89
C GLN A 467 -17.84 -2.60 -3.41
N LYS A 468 -18.97 -3.17 -3.84
CA LYS A 468 -19.32 -3.29 -5.27
C LYS A 468 -19.56 -1.92 -5.93
N ALA A 469 -20.20 -0.98 -5.25
CA ALA A 469 -20.48 0.36 -5.77
C ALA A 469 -19.21 1.22 -5.89
N GLN A 470 -18.30 1.17 -4.89
CA GLN A 470 -16.99 1.83 -5.00
C GLN A 470 -16.18 1.33 -6.20
N LYS A 471 -16.24 0.02 -6.45
CA LYS A 471 -15.60 -0.60 -7.61
C LYS A 471 -16.19 -0.16 -8.96
N ALA A 472 -17.47 0.16 -9.04
CA ALA A 472 -18.12 0.43 -10.32
C ALA A 472 -17.66 1.73 -11.01
N GLU A 473 -17.32 2.78 -10.26
CA GLU A 473 -16.98 4.10 -10.80
C GLU A 473 -15.45 4.31 -10.99
N GLU A 474 -14.62 3.65 -10.20
CA GLU A 474 -13.15 3.75 -10.28
C GLU A 474 -12.51 2.77 -11.30
N GLU A 475 -13.20 1.70 -11.71
CA GLU A 475 -12.59 0.57 -12.43
C GLU A 475 -12.73 0.56 -13.97
N LEU A 476 -13.53 1.42 -14.60
CA LEU A 476 -13.81 1.29 -16.05
C LEU A 476 -12.54 1.32 -16.91
N TRP A 477 -11.70 2.33 -16.73
CA TRP A 477 -10.43 2.43 -17.45
C TRP A 477 -9.39 1.40 -16.98
N GLN A 478 -9.48 0.92 -15.73
CA GLN A 478 -8.58 -0.11 -15.18
C GLN A 478 -8.86 -1.50 -15.76
N LYS A 479 -10.14 -1.76 -16.10
CA LYS A 479 -10.62 -2.99 -16.75
C LYS A 479 -10.23 -3.09 -18.21
N ILE A 480 -9.85 -1.99 -18.86
CA ILE A 480 -9.45 -1.98 -20.27
C ILE A 480 -8.13 -2.72 -20.43
N ASP A 481 -8.20 -3.80 -21.20
CA ASP A 481 -7.03 -4.52 -21.68
C ASP A 481 -6.62 -3.98 -23.07
N LEU A 482 -5.43 -3.41 -23.15
CA LEU A 482 -4.89 -2.85 -24.38
C LEU A 482 -4.15 -3.92 -25.22
N GLU A 483 -3.97 -5.15 -24.72
CA GLU A 483 -3.14 -6.18 -25.35
C GLU A 483 -3.65 -6.57 -26.74
N GLU A 484 -4.95 -6.77 -26.94
CA GLU A 484 -5.51 -7.07 -28.27
C GLU A 484 -5.23 -5.94 -29.27
N MET A 485 -5.35 -4.70 -28.83
CA MET A 485 -5.10 -3.52 -29.65
C MET A 485 -3.61 -3.40 -30.01
N ILE A 486 -2.71 -3.64 -29.04
CA ILE A 486 -1.26 -3.64 -29.23
C ILE A 486 -0.84 -4.77 -30.18
N LEU A 487 -1.34 -6.00 -29.98
CA LEU A 487 -1.03 -7.16 -30.82
C LEU A 487 -1.51 -6.98 -32.27
N ASN A 488 -2.60 -6.25 -32.47
CA ASN A 488 -3.12 -5.88 -33.79
C ASN A 488 -2.36 -4.69 -34.43
N GLY A 489 -1.26 -4.23 -33.83
CA GLY A 489 -0.39 -3.21 -34.40
C GLY A 489 -0.94 -1.79 -34.34
N VAL A 490 -1.84 -1.50 -33.40
CA VAL A 490 -2.33 -0.12 -33.21
C VAL A 490 -1.25 0.66 -32.46
N GLU A 491 -0.75 1.72 -33.08
CA GLU A 491 0.27 2.59 -32.51
C GLU A 491 -0.23 3.38 -31.29
N PRO A 492 0.65 3.74 -30.33
CA PRO A 492 0.30 4.62 -29.22
C PRO A 492 -0.34 5.93 -29.69
N THR A 493 -1.29 6.46 -28.92
CA THR A 493 -2.02 7.69 -29.25
C THR A 493 -1.05 8.88 -29.35
N ASN A 494 -1.13 9.62 -30.46
CA ASN A 494 -0.41 10.88 -30.61
C ASN A 494 -1.15 12.02 -29.90
N ASP A 495 -0.66 12.42 -28.73
CA ASP A 495 -1.26 13.47 -27.90
C ASP A 495 -0.45 14.78 -27.91
N ALA A 496 0.43 14.99 -28.90
CA ALA A 496 1.28 16.17 -28.96
C ALA A 496 0.50 17.48 -29.12
N GLU A 497 -0.64 17.43 -29.83
CA GLU A 497 -1.47 18.60 -30.11
C GLU A 497 -2.20 19.14 -28.88
N LYS A 498 -2.27 18.39 -27.77
CA LYS A 498 -2.88 18.88 -26.53
C LYS A 498 -2.21 20.14 -25.96
N TYR A 499 -0.95 20.41 -26.34
CA TYR A 499 -0.21 21.61 -25.94
C TYR A 499 -0.42 22.80 -26.88
N TYR A 500 -1.04 22.59 -28.03
CA TYR A 500 -1.32 23.67 -28.97
C TYR A 500 -2.51 24.49 -28.47
N CYS A 501 -2.26 25.76 -28.17
CA CYS A 501 -3.29 26.74 -27.87
C CYS A 501 -2.83 28.11 -28.35
N GLU A 502 -3.76 28.96 -28.76
CA GLU A 502 -3.47 30.31 -29.22
C GLU A 502 -3.99 31.31 -28.20
N ARG A 503 -3.12 32.21 -27.75
CA ARG A 503 -3.54 33.29 -26.85
C ARG A 503 -4.13 34.42 -27.69
N ILE A 504 -5.45 34.58 -27.65
CA ILE A 504 -6.14 35.67 -28.37
C ILE A 504 -5.99 36.98 -27.58
N GLU A 505 -6.21 36.93 -26.26
CA GLU A 505 -6.12 38.07 -25.36
C GLU A 505 -5.54 37.64 -24.01
N LEU A 506 -5.20 38.59 -23.14
CA LEU A 506 -4.76 38.28 -21.78
C LEU A 506 -5.85 37.48 -21.05
N GLY A 507 -5.49 36.27 -20.59
CA GLY A 507 -6.41 35.37 -19.90
C GLY A 507 -7.45 34.68 -20.79
N LYS A 508 -7.35 34.79 -22.13
CA LYS A 508 -8.21 34.09 -23.07
C LYS A 508 -7.39 33.30 -24.08
N TYR A 509 -7.69 32.01 -24.16
CA TYR A 509 -7.01 31.06 -25.03
C TYR A 509 -8.03 30.39 -25.93
N GLU A 510 -7.64 30.20 -27.19
CA GLU A 510 -8.32 29.34 -28.13
C GLU A 510 -7.64 27.98 -28.16
N PHE A 511 -8.46 26.93 -28.13
CA PHE A 511 -8.04 25.54 -28.22
C PHE A 511 -8.61 24.98 -29.52
N PRO A 512 -7.82 24.87 -30.58
CA PRO A 512 -8.32 24.41 -31.88
C PRO A 512 -8.86 22.99 -31.77
N SER A 513 -9.99 22.74 -32.44
CA SER A 513 -10.49 21.39 -32.62
C SER A 513 -9.63 20.62 -33.61
N ARG A 514 -9.63 19.30 -33.45
CA ARG A 514 -8.86 18.37 -34.28
C ARG A 514 -9.65 17.11 -34.54
N THR A 515 -9.58 16.63 -35.76
CA THR A 515 -10.22 15.37 -36.14
C THR A 515 -9.24 14.23 -35.93
N GLY A 516 -9.67 13.20 -35.21
CA GLY A 516 -8.93 11.95 -35.04
C GLY A 516 -9.81 10.74 -35.34
N THR A 517 -9.18 9.60 -35.57
CA THR A 517 -9.84 8.33 -35.87
C THR A 517 -10.03 7.52 -34.60
N VAL A 518 -11.22 6.94 -34.40
CA VAL A 518 -11.46 5.98 -33.32
C VAL A 518 -10.80 4.64 -33.65
N VAL A 519 -9.73 4.28 -32.93
CA VAL A 519 -8.96 3.06 -33.19
C VAL A 519 -9.41 1.87 -32.34
N ALA A 520 -10.04 2.12 -31.19
CA ALA A 520 -10.64 1.09 -30.34
C ALA A 520 -11.77 1.64 -29.47
N ILE A 521 -12.71 0.76 -29.14
CA ILE A 521 -13.86 1.03 -28.28
C ILE A 521 -13.96 -0.08 -27.25
N PHE A 522 -14.21 0.28 -26.00
CA PHE A 522 -14.36 -0.64 -24.89
C PHE A 522 -15.70 -0.45 -24.20
N ASP A 523 -16.41 -1.53 -23.92
CA ASP A 523 -17.66 -1.51 -23.17
C ASP A 523 -17.45 -1.28 -21.66
N VAL A 524 -18.54 -1.26 -20.88
CA VAL A 524 -18.49 -1.08 -19.43
C VAL A 524 -17.72 -2.18 -18.67
N ASN A 525 -17.46 -3.31 -19.32
CA ASN A 525 -16.71 -4.42 -18.76
C ASN A 525 -15.24 -4.40 -19.19
N GLY A 526 -14.82 -3.38 -19.97
CA GLY A 526 -13.46 -3.25 -20.49
C GLY A 526 -13.19 -4.11 -21.73
N LYS A 527 -14.23 -4.70 -22.34
CA LYS A 527 -14.08 -5.55 -23.53
C LYS A 527 -14.02 -4.72 -24.79
N ASN A 528 -13.06 -5.01 -25.68
CA ASN A 528 -12.97 -4.40 -27.00
C ASN A 528 -14.18 -4.78 -27.87
N VAL A 529 -14.88 -3.78 -28.38
CA VAL A 529 -16.10 -3.91 -29.17
C VAL A 529 -16.01 -3.08 -30.45
N MET A 530 -16.82 -3.42 -31.45
CA MET A 530 -16.86 -2.68 -32.71
C MET A 530 -17.71 -1.41 -32.64
N SER A 531 -18.66 -1.35 -31.70
CA SER A 531 -19.53 -0.18 -31.50
C SER A 531 -20.10 -0.10 -30.09
N LEU A 532 -20.60 1.09 -29.73
CA LEU A 532 -21.44 1.35 -28.56
C LEU A 532 -22.77 1.97 -29.02
N ASN A 533 -23.86 1.52 -28.40
CA ASN A 533 -25.23 1.95 -28.69
C ASN A 533 -25.56 3.29 -28.00
N PRO A 534 -26.67 3.94 -28.39
CA PRO A 534 -27.07 5.20 -27.79
C PRO A 534 -27.24 5.04 -26.28
N GLY A 535 -26.66 5.97 -25.54
CA GLY A 535 -26.75 5.99 -24.09
C GLY A 535 -25.74 5.10 -23.35
N GLU A 536 -24.98 4.24 -24.05
CA GLU A 536 -24.03 3.34 -23.40
C GLU A 536 -22.82 4.07 -22.84
N LEU A 537 -22.37 3.61 -21.68
CA LEU A 537 -21.09 4.01 -21.10
C LEU A 537 -19.98 3.14 -21.68
N GLY A 538 -18.82 3.74 -21.89
CA GLY A 538 -17.66 3.00 -22.39
C GLY A 538 -16.43 3.88 -22.47
N SER A 539 -15.39 3.34 -23.10
CA SER A 539 -14.13 4.03 -23.29
C SER A 539 -13.67 3.95 -24.74
N VAL A 540 -13.01 5.01 -25.20
CA VAL A 540 -12.62 5.17 -26.60
C VAL A 540 -11.14 5.54 -26.67
N VAL A 541 -10.40 4.90 -27.57
CA VAL A 541 -9.01 5.26 -27.90
C VAL A 541 -8.98 5.83 -29.30
N MET A 542 -8.30 6.96 -29.46
CA MET A 542 -8.12 7.64 -30.74
C MET A 542 -6.66 7.52 -31.20
N ASP A 543 -6.44 7.62 -32.52
CA ASP A 543 -5.09 7.69 -33.11
C ASP A 543 -4.31 8.92 -32.63
N SER A 544 -5.02 10.03 -32.45
CA SER A 544 -4.50 11.32 -32.02
C SER A 544 -5.51 12.03 -31.12
N THR A 545 -5.04 12.84 -30.18
CA THR A 545 -5.93 13.59 -29.30
C THR A 545 -5.41 14.94 -28.82
N ILE A 546 -6.34 15.89 -28.66
CA ILE A 546 -6.11 17.18 -27.99
C ILE A 546 -6.44 17.14 -26.50
N PHE A 547 -7.06 16.06 -25.99
CA PHE A 547 -7.42 15.93 -24.58
C PHE A 547 -6.18 15.67 -23.73
N PHE A 548 -6.05 16.42 -22.65
CA PHE A 548 -5.05 16.17 -21.63
C PHE A 548 -5.54 15.05 -20.71
N ALA A 549 -4.83 13.94 -20.69
CA ALA A 549 -5.04 12.87 -19.72
C ALA A 549 -4.48 13.29 -18.36
N GLU A 550 -5.11 12.82 -17.27
CA GLU A 550 -4.64 13.12 -15.92
C GLU A 550 -3.21 12.64 -15.71
N GLN A 551 -2.32 13.57 -15.34
CA GLN A 551 -0.90 13.32 -15.10
C GLN A 551 -0.29 14.47 -14.28
N GLY A 552 0.75 14.18 -13.50
CA GLY A 552 1.50 15.20 -12.75
C GLY A 552 0.67 16.01 -11.74
N GLY A 553 -0.36 15.39 -11.16
CA GLY A 553 -1.30 16.03 -10.23
C GLY A 553 -2.41 16.85 -10.91
N GLN A 554 -2.33 17.07 -12.23
CA GLN A 554 -3.37 17.79 -12.97
C GLN A 554 -4.47 16.85 -13.45
N LEU A 555 -5.72 17.23 -13.15
CA LEU A 555 -6.89 16.53 -13.66
C LEU A 555 -6.95 16.56 -15.19
N TYR A 556 -7.66 15.58 -15.72
CA TYR A 556 -7.94 15.44 -17.14
C TYR A 556 -8.90 16.52 -17.66
N ASP A 557 -8.96 16.65 -18.99
CA ASP A 557 -10.02 17.41 -19.65
C ASP A 557 -11.33 16.65 -19.77
N ARG A 558 -12.39 17.43 -19.96
CA ARG A 558 -13.70 16.97 -20.42
C ARG A 558 -14.04 17.63 -21.73
N GLY A 559 -15.02 17.08 -22.43
CA GLY A 559 -15.41 17.58 -23.74
C GLY A 559 -16.30 16.61 -24.47
N ILE A 560 -16.31 16.76 -25.79
CA ILE A 560 -17.15 15.99 -26.70
C ILE A 560 -16.37 15.57 -27.94
N LEU A 561 -16.83 14.49 -28.55
CA LEU A 561 -16.44 14.03 -29.88
C LEU A 561 -17.64 14.21 -30.81
N GLN A 562 -17.43 14.93 -31.91
CA GLN A 562 -18.48 15.26 -32.89
C GLN A 562 -18.23 14.61 -34.25
N ASP A 563 -19.30 14.31 -34.97
CA ASP A 563 -19.23 13.89 -36.37
C ASP A 563 -18.96 15.10 -37.31
N ASN A 564 -18.95 14.86 -38.62
CA ASN A 564 -18.78 15.89 -39.65
C ASN A 564 -20.01 16.81 -39.83
N LEU A 565 -21.14 16.48 -39.20
CA LEU A 565 -22.37 17.28 -39.18
C LEU A 565 -22.50 18.10 -37.88
N ASN A 566 -21.48 18.05 -37.00
CA ASN A 566 -21.44 18.66 -35.67
C ASN A 566 -22.44 18.06 -34.66
N ASN A 567 -22.92 16.84 -34.89
CA ASN A 567 -23.67 16.09 -33.88
C ASN A 567 -22.70 15.56 -32.83
N THR A 568 -23.09 15.63 -31.56
CA THR A 568 -22.28 15.05 -30.46
C THR A 568 -22.48 13.55 -30.44
N VAL A 569 -21.43 12.79 -30.77
CA VAL A 569 -21.47 11.32 -30.78
C VAL A 569 -21.11 10.76 -29.41
N PHE A 570 -20.11 11.35 -28.75
CA PHE A 570 -19.60 10.84 -27.47
C PHE A 570 -19.24 11.98 -26.51
N ILE A 571 -19.71 11.88 -25.27
CA ILE A 571 -19.44 12.84 -24.20
C ILE A 571 -18.31 12.30 -23.33
N VAL A 572 -17.17 12.99 -23.32
CA VAL A 572 -15.96 12.57 -22.60
C VAL A 572 -16.00 13.11 -21.17
N ASN A 573 -16.11 12.21 -20.20
CA ASN A 573 -16.20 12.55 -18.77
C ASN A 573 -14.87 12.46 -18.03
N SER A 574 -13.96 11.61 -18.51
CA SER A 574 -12.61 11.47 -17.99
C SER A 574 -11.62 10.97 -19.03
N VAL A 575 -10.35 11.33 -18.84
CA VAL A 575 -9.27 10.92 -19.74
C VAL A 575 -8.08 10.39 -18.94
N LYS A 576 -7.62 9.19 -19.23
CA LYS A 576 -6.52 8.51 -18.53
C LYS A 576 -5.45 8.04 -19.51
N ARG A 577 -4.22 7.92 -19.04
CA ARG A 577 -3.08 7.43 -19.83
C ARG A 577 -2.62 6.07 -19.31
N ARG A 578 -2.40 5.11 -20.23
CA ARG A 578 -1.86 3.78 -19.91
C ARG A 578 -1.05 3.25 -21.09
N ASN A 579 0.19 2.83 -20.86
CA ASN A 579 1.10 2.26 -21.88
C ASN A 579 1.22 3.09 -23.18
N GLY A 580 1.15 4.43 -23.08
CA GLY A 580 1.22 5.32 -24.23
C GLY A 580 -0.12 5.61 -24.93
N TYR A 581 -1.21 4.93 -24.56
CA TYR A 581 -2.55 5.19 -25.09
C TYR A 581 -3.33 6.16 -24.21
N ILE A 582 -4.18 6.98 -24.85
CA ILE A 582 -5.09 7.90 -24.18
C ILE A 582 -6.52 7.35 -24.25
N ILE A 583 -7.10 7.10 -23.07
CA ILE A 583 -8.38 6.44 -22.88
C ILE A 583 -9.42 7.49 -22.48
N HIS A 584 -10.39 7.74 -23.37
CA HIS A 584 -11.50 8.67 -23.16
C HIS A 584 -12.69 7.88 -22.62
N THR A 585 -13.04 8.05 -21.35
CA THR A 585 -14.19 7.35 -20.75
C THR A 585 -15.37 8.29 -20.66
N GLY A 586 -16.53 7.81 -21.10
CA GLY A 586 -17.66 8.66 -21.38
C GLY A 586 -18.93 7.90 -21.71
N LYS A 587 -19.88 8.61 -22.31
CA LYS A 587 -21.20 8.11 -22.68
C LYS A 587 -21.47 8.44 -24.15
N VAL A 588 -22.02 7.50 -24.91
CA VAL A 588 -22.58 7.78 -26.25
C VAL A 588 -23.83 8.65 -26.10
N ALA A 589 -24.01 9.64 -26.97
CA ALA A 589 -25.20 10.47 -26.96
C ALA A 589 -26.46 9.65 -27.22
N ASP A 590 -27.60 10.08 -26.68
CA ASP A 590 -28.83 9.26 -26.62
C ASP A 590 -29.47 8.94 -28.00
N ASN A 591 -28.98 9.52 -29.10
CA ASN A 591 -29.44 9.27 -30.48
C ASN A 591 -28.33 8.85 -31.45
N GLU A 592 -27.13 8.56 -30.96
CA GLU A 592 -25.95 8.27 -31.80
C GLU A 592 -25.43 6.86 -31.58
N ILE A 593 -24.77 6.29 -32.58
CA ILE A 593 -24.00 5.04 -32.45
C ILE A 593 -22.54 5.39 -32.67
N LEU A 594 -21.67 4.98 -31.75
CA LEU A 594 -20.24 5.14 -31.91
C LEU A 594 -19.64 3.86 -32.48
N GLU A 595 -19.04 3.91 -33.66
CA GLU A 595 -18.39 2.76 -34.30
C GLU A 595 -16.87 2.93 -34.39
N LYS A 596 -16.14 1.82 -34.38
CA LYS A 596 -14.68 1.83 -34.58
C LYS A 596 -14.35 2.24 -36.02
N GLY A 597 -13.33 3.07 -36.19
CA GLY A 597 -12.84 3.54 -37.49
C GLY A 597 -13.45 4.85 -37.97
N VAL A 598 -14.41 5.42 -37.23
CA VAL A 598 -15.00 6.72 -37.57
C VAL A 598 -14.08 7.87 -37.19
N ASN A 599 -14.12 8.94 -37.99
CA ASN A 599 -13.42 10.18 -37.73
C ASN A 599 -14.30 11.11 -36.91
N LEU A 600 -13.80 11.57 -35.77
CA LEU A 600 -14.52 12.50 -34.90
C LEU A 600 -13.69 13.74 -34.61
N THR A 601 -14.35 14.89 -34.67
CA THR A 601 -13.80 16.18 -34.27
C THR A 601 -13.84 16.30 -32.75
N GLN A 602 -12.68 16.52 -32.16
CA GLN A 602 -12.46 16.62 -30.73
C GLN A 602 -12.64 18.06 -30.28
N ILE A 603 -13.46 18.27 -29.24
CA ILE A 603 -13.71 19.59 -28.64
C ILE A 603 -13.63 19.44 -27.13
N ILE A 604 -12.64 20.09 -26.51
CA ILE A 604 -12.48 20.14 -25.05
C ILE A 604 -13.32 21.27 -24.44
N ASP A 605 -13.62 21.21 -23.15
CA ASP A 605 -14.16 22.34 -22.38
C ASP A 605 -13.05 23.40 -22.20
N PRO A 606 -13.13 24.55 -22.90
CA PRO A 606 -12.05 25.54 -22.88
C PRO A 606 -11.93 26.22 -21.51
N LYS A 607 -13.03 26.33 -20.76
CA LYS A 607 -13.04 26.96 -19.44
C LYS A 607 -12.35 26.05 -18.43
N GLN A 608 -12.67 24.76 -18.45
CA GLN A 608 -12.00 23.79 -17.58
C GLN A 608 -10.50 23.73 -17.90
N ARG A 609 -10.13 23.59 -19.18
CA ARG A 609 -8.73 23.52 -19.60
C ARG A 609 -7.94 24.75 -19.14
N PHE A 610 -8.49 25.95 -19.34
CA PHE A 610 -7.84 27.18 -18.92
C PHE A 610 -7.60 27.22 -17.41
N LEU A 611 -8.60 26.84 -16.59
CA LEU A 611 -8.45 26.80 -15.13
C LEU A 611 -7.39 25.79 -14.69
N LEU A 612 -7.31 24.63 -15.35
CA LEU A 612 -6.26 23.64 -15.09
C LEU A 612 -4.86 24.18 -15.45
N MET A 613 -4.71 24.87 -16.58
CA MET A 613 -3.46 25.54 -16.97
C MET A 613 -3.05 26.62 -15.96
N CYS A 614 -4.01 27.41 -15.47
CA CYS A 614 -3.77 28.38 -14.40
C CYS A 614 -3.29 27.70 -13.12
N GLY A 615 -3.96 26.63 -12.68
CA GLY A 615 -3.57 25.88 -11.49
C GLY A 615 -2.19 25.22 -11.63
N HIS A 616 -1.87 24.69 -12.80
CA HIS A 616 -0.53 24.13 -13.10
C HIS A 616 0.54 25.21 -13.01
N THR A 617 0.33 26.35 -13.67
CA THR A 617 1.28 27.47 -13.64
C THR A 617 1.42 28.02 -12.22
N ALA A 618 0.30 28.18 -11.50
CA ALA A 618 0.30 28.62 -10.11
C ALA A 618 1.05 27.64 -9.19
N THR A 619 1.00 26.34 -9.48
CA THR A 619 1.78 25.32 -8.76
C THR A 619 3.28 25.60 -8.84
N HIS A 620 3.79 25.88 -10.04
CA HIS A 620 5.21 26.21 -10.23
C HIS A 620 5.59 27.54 -9.58
N ILE A 621 4.73 28.57 -9.71
CA ILE A 621 4.96 29.87 -9.05
C ILE A 621 4.97 29.71 -7.53
N LEU A 622 4.04 28.91 -6.98
CA LEU A 622 3.97 28.63 -5.55
C LEU A 622 5.20 27.86 -5.08
N HIS A 623 5.64 26.84 -5.83
CA HIS A 623 6.85 26.09 -5.51
C HIS A 623 8.08 27.01 -5.48
N PHE A 624 8.23 27.87 -6.48
CA PHE A 624 9.32 28.85 -6.53
C PHE A 624 9.21 29.91 -5.41
N ALA A 625 8.01 30.33 -5.05
CA ALA A 625 7.78 31.23 -3.91
C ALA A 625 8.24 30.57 -2.60
N LEU A 626 7.93 29.29 -2.43
CA LEU A 626 8.38 28.51 -1.27
C LEU A 626 9.90 28.39 -1.25
N GLU A 627 10.55 28.08 -2.37
CA GLU A 627 12.01 28.04 -2.47
C GLU A 627 12.65 29.41 -2.16
N LYS A 628 12.03 30.53 -2.56
CA LYS A 628 12.51 31.87 -2.21
C LYS A 628 12.43 32.17 -0.72
N VAL A 629 11.35 31.74 -0.06
CA VAL A 629 11.11 32.04 1.35
C VAL A 629 11.91 31.11 2.26
N PHE A 630 12.04 29.83 1.89
CA PHE A 630 12.58 28.77 2.74
C PHE A 630 13.85 28.10 2.19
N GLY A 631 14.35 28.55 1.02
CA GLY A 631 15.53 28.01 0.36
C GLY A 631 15.30 26.68 -0.36
N VAL A 632 16.38 26.11 -0.90
CA VAL A 632 16.40 24.84 -1.67
C VAL A 632 16.05 23.58 -0.85
N SER A 633 15.68 23.73 0.42
CA SER A 633 15.29 22.61 1.29
C SER A 633 13.82 22.25 1.18
N VAL A 634 13.03 23.05 0.47
CA VAL A 634 11.63 22.78 0.14
C VAL A 634 11.57 21.57 -0.77
N ARG A 635 10.71 20.61 -0.44
CA ARG A 635 10.45 19.43 -1.29
C ARG A 635 8.97 19.34 -1.59
N GLN A 636 8.61 19.29 -2.88
CA GLN A 636 7.25 18.94 -3.29
C GLN A 636 6.97 17.48 -2.88
N MET A 637 5.85 17.29 -2.18
CA MET A 637 5.37 15.98 -1.72
C MET A 637 4.19 15.49 -2.57
N GLY A 638 3.45 16.41 -3.18
CA GLY A 638 2.28 16.12 -4.00
C GLY A 638 1.64 17.38 -4.55
N SER A 639 0.79 17.21 -5.56
CA SER A 639 -0.05 18.28 -6.07
C SER A 639 -1.38 17.71 -6.58
N PHE A 640 -2.45 18.48 -6.41
CA PHE A 640 -3.73 18.26 -7.05
C PHE A 640 -4.16 19.56 -7.70
N ILE A 641 -4.37 19.55 -9.01
CA ILE A 641 -4.84 20.68 -9.79
C ILE A 641 -6.20 20.31 -10.37
N GLY A 642 -7.25 20.89 -9.80
CA GLY A 642 -8.61 20.86 -10.33
C GLY A 642 -9.04 22.23 -10.87
N PRO A 643 -10.20 22.30 -11.55
CA PRO A 643 -10.68 23.56 -12.13
C PRO A 643 -11.11 24.58 -11.05
N ASP A 644 -11.52 24.11 -9.89
CA ASP A 644 -12.05 24.91 -8.78
C ASP A 644 -11.04 25.09 -7.63
N LYS A 645 -10.02 24.22 -7.54
CA LYS A 645 -9.06 24.22 -6.44
C LYS A 645 -7.70 23.69 -6.85
N LEU A 646 -6.67 24.32 -6.30
CA LEU A 646 -5.29 23.86 -6.30
C LEU A 646 -4.92 23.44 -4.88
N HIS A 647 -4.33 22.25 -4.74
CA HIS A 647 -3.71 21.79 -3.51
C HIS A 647 -2.25 21.44 -3.80
N PHE A 648 -1.35 21.94 -2.97
CA PHE A 648 0.09 21.77 -3.16
C PHE A 648 0.73 21.38 -1.84
N ASP A 649 1.28 20.17 -1.82
CA ASP A 649 1.90 19.59 -0.64
C ASP A 649 3.41 19.77 -0.73
N PHE A 650 3.98 20.35 0.31
CA PHE A 650 5.40 20.60 0.39
C PHE A 650 5.91 20.35 1.80
N PHE A 651 7.16 19.91 1.88
CA PHE A 651 7.89 19.69 3.10
C PHE A 651 8.97 20.76 3.28
N ILE A 652 9.07 21.32 4.48
CA ILE A 652 10.16 22.22 4.89
C ILE A 652 10.72 21.71 6.22
N PRO A 653 12.04 21.45 6.31
CA PRO A 653 12.65 21.00 7.54
C PRO A 653 12.77 22.14 8.57
N GLY A 654 12.20 21.96 9.77
CA GLY A 654 12.56 22.72 10.96
C GLY A 654 12.06 24.17 11.06
N GLU A 655 11.29 24.68 10.09
CA GLU A 655 10.79 26.06 10.10
C GLU A 655 9.30 26.18 10.40
N LYS A 656 8.91 27.20 11.19
CA LYS A 656 7.50 27.60 11.31
C LYS A 656 7.06 28.23 9.99
N ILE A 657 5.99 27.70 9.41
CA ILE A 657 5.43 28.24 8.16
C ILE A 657 5.03 29.71 8.39
N ALA A 658 5.77 30.63 7.77
CA ALA A 658 5.40 32.02 7.68
C ALA A 658 4.45 32.20 6.48
N LEU A 659 3.20 31.73 6.62
CA LEU A 659 2.17 31.76 5.56
C LEU A 659 2.06 33.13 4.90
N GLU A 660 2.12 34.21 5.69
CA GLU A 660 2.08 35.58 5.19
C GLU A 660 3.24 35.92 4.25
N LYS A 661 4.46 35.44 4.54
CA LYS A 661 5.62 35.67 3.67
C LYS A 661 5.52 34.87 2.37
N VAL A 662 5.01 33.64 2.44
CA VAL A 662 4.75 32.81 1.26
C VAL A 662 3.68 33.44 0.40
N CYS A 663 2.55 33.85 1.00
CA CYS A 663 1.48 34.55 0.30
C CYS A 663 1.97 35.86 -0.32
N PHE A 664 2.77 36.65 0.41
CA PHE A 664 3.34 37.88 -0.13
C PHE A 664 4.31 37.61 -1.29
N SER A 665 5.23 36.65 -1.14
CA SER A 665 6.15 36.26 -2.21
C SER A 665 5.39 35.71 -3.41
N PHE A 666 4.37 34.88 -3.20
CA PHE A 666 3.52 34.35 -4.25
C PHE A 666 2.78 35.46 -4.99
N LEU A 667 2.10 36.36 -4.28
CA LEU A 667 1.39 37.50 -4.88
C LEU A 667 2.35 38.42 -5.63
N GLN A 668 3.53 38.70 -5.08
CA GLN A 668 4.56 39.50 -5.76
C GLN A 668 5.05 38.82 -7.04
N LEU A 669 5.28 37.50 -7.01
CA LEU A 669 5.70 36.74 -8.19
C LEU A 669 4.59 36.71 -9.24
N VAL A 670 3.34 36.47 -8.84
CA VAL A 670 2.19 36.56 -9.74
C VAL A 670 2.10 37.95 -10.35
N SER A 671 2.25 39.03 -9.57
CA SER A 671 2.27 40.40 -10.09
C SER A 671 3.41 40.68 -11.06
N ASN A 672 4.59 40.09 -10.86
CA ASN A 672 5.76 40.32 -11.72
C ASN A 672 5.81 39.43 -12.98
N PHE A 673 5.12 38.28 -12.97
CA PHE A 673 5.14 37.30 -14.06
C PHE A 673 3.85 37.28 -14.89
N VAL A 674 2.73 37.77 -14.34
CA VAL A 674 1.40 37.71 -14.97
C VAL A 674 0.92 39.08 -15.49
N TYR A 675 1.43 40.18 -14.93
CA TYR A 675 1.26 41.55 -15.43
C TYR A 675 2.59 42.08 -15.95
#